data_AF-A0A1F8ADK2-F1
#
_entry.id   AF-A0A1F8ADK2-F1
#
_cell.length_a   1.000
_cell.length_b   1.000
_cell.length_c   1.000
_cell.angle_alpha   90.00
_cell.angle_beta   90.00
_cell.angle_gamma   90.00
#
_symmetry.space_group_name_H-M   'P 1'
#
loop_
_entity.id
_entity.type
_entity.pdbx_description
1 polymer ?
#
loop_
_entity_poly.entity_id
_entity_poly.type
_entity_poly.pdbx_seq_one_letter_code
_entity_poly.pdbx_strand_id
1 'polypeptide(L)'
;MTDSPAQPASPAVHHPARAAVACTQCRQKRLKCNSGYPQCSRCLSAGSSCTYIPSRRGQRPPKNRPELDSVSQHISTFAIQTPRSSFLPATPNTALPLSLADTPAPGEVSQPVNLAPGPASTTSPLTSFTTAATTSSRLHYNERLVNYYFSNFHPAHPILLPHSLYATQGYPDYLQAAVQFVGSHYASSPVDWQTREETIQAIMSSNSPQTPEMVQARLICALAIHARYELMDSFTIFQAATDLAIQLGMDCASFAVQHGNQNHMLEESLRRTWWELVFSEGILSGLYRHQRFTRATYFSDVLLPCEETDYENLTIPDPSNLVSLTQFDKRIFNPNSVEFSSYSYRIEAVRIFVNVLTLTEPDSNMRPSQVHAVDHAIAGWIHHLPDGKGDILQPDGKGDEMLFQAYMIVQYASMFLHFPRSDLISMLPNPDIACAQNEPHVSPTTSQRLHGLKAIVASKWIFNLAALRLPVIKHTPLFICALLSAAIVQLSALSKRSQDENIDITECYDSMYLAIGVLKSFSKHWPLGQSALQELQKVASEVLKVQTTTQTLPEDDGWTCNIDFEGVQGLLHVNRDMAEAQHGSLLRRSSRLHRTLQLSGDPDQWRNRDLIPLPADRTTWSSWDFLYLWSTVFFTTFGWQITSSLLSLGLNVWQSILCNIITKFLQTAVVFCVGWPGGVWHIGFTVNSRSVFGMWGSYVPVILRIFLCIIWYGVQAFTGGQLVAIILSTIFSGYHHMENTLPESTHMTTKQFVGYVIFNIISLALLWVPPDKLKKPFKLIASINLLVILGLAIGLIAGARGGSLGTLQTSQRTDNLGWTFIHGFAVVFSGNAVGMASHSDFSRFARRPGAQVKGQLFSFLISGNVVPILGIFGTAAAAKMYGDVNELGLWNPPNILQMWLDNQYHNPAMRAAAFFVAFGLTSSIMAMNSIENGVSGGMDIAGLYPRYFNIRRGSYLLAAISVVINPWQIIANGAIFTNTLNSFGVILFPLMGTMVADYYVVRKQKLKLSDLYRADASSIYWFEGGFNWRAFTAWLVGFAPSIPGLAALNPHNTGIPIGLTYTFYLWPIAGFFASFVLHAGLCYLSPPAGIGAVDEPEFQDPMYSERSDEMQSETITAMEKGGHR
;
A
#
# COMPACT_ATOMS: atom_id res chain seq x y z
N MET A 1 21.47 -72.04 26.91
CA MET A 1 20.10 -72.58 27.09
C MET A 1 19.31 -72.28 25.82
N THR A 2 19.16 -73.34 25.01
CA THR A 2 18.03 -73.72 24.13
C THR A 2 17.38 -72.71 23.15
N ASP A 3 17.63 -72.99 21.86
CA ASP A 3 16.70 -73.30 20.75
C ASP A 3 15.69 -72.29 20.17
N SER A 4 15.76 -72.18 18.82
CA SER A 4 14.77 -71.72 17.81
C SER A 4 13.43 -72.52 17.85
N PRO A 5 12.37 -72.34 16.98
CA PRO A 5 12.22 -71.52 15.75
C PRO A 5 10.81 -70.91 15.40
N ALA A 6 10.76 -70.15 14.28
CA ALA A 6 9.74 -70.04 13.19
C ALA A 6 8.29 -69.46 13.34
N GLN A 7 8.03 -68.41 12.51
CA GLN A 7 6.87 -67.96 11.65
C GLN A 7 5.48 -68.68 11.67
N PRO A 8 4.35 -68.09 11.16
CA PRO A 8 4.19 -67.04 10.12
C PRO A 8 3.11 -65.93 10.33
N ALA A 9 3.18 -64.88 9.50
CA ALA A 9 2.19 -63.79 9.40
C ALA A 9 1.03 -64.14 8.44
N SER A 10 -0.19 -63.72 8.81
CA SER A 10 -1.41 -63.74 7.99
C SER A 10 -1.73 -62.33 7.45
N PRO A 11 -2.51 -62.20 6.35
CA PRO A 11 -2.62 -60.94 5.60
C PRO A 11 -3.47 -59.89 6.32
N ALA A 12 -3.02 -58.63 6.29
CA ALA A 12 -3.74 -57.49 6.84
C ALA A 12 -4.98 -57.15 5.99
N VAL A 13 -6.15 -57.15 6.63
CA VAL A 13 -7.43 -56.69 6.09
C VAL A 13 -7.45 -55.16 6.08
N HIS A 14 -7.66 -54.55 4.91
CA HIS A 14 -7.91 -53.11 4.78
C HIS A 14 -9.24 -52.72 5.46
N HIS A 15 -9.20 -51.81 6.44
CA HIS A 15 -10.38 -51.14 6.97
C HIS A 15 -10.67 -49.83 6.19
N PRO A 16 -11.85 -49.68 5.55
CA PRO A 16 -12.26 -48.43 4.91
C PRO A 16 -12.77 -47.39 5.93
N ALA A 17 -12.62 -46.12 5.56
CA ALA A 17 -12.76 -44.91 6.39
C ALA A 17 -14.13 -44.74 7.10
N ARG A 18 -14.10 -44.12 8.29
CA ARG A 18 -15.30 -43.77 9.11
C ARG A 18 -16.12 -42.67 8.43
N ALA A 19 -17.45 -42.78 8.47
CA ALA A 19 -18.34 -41.74 7.95
C ALA A 19 -18.40 -40.51 8.88
N ALA A 20 -18.38 -39.29 8.33
CA ALA A 20 -18.38 -38.06 9.12
C ALA A 20 -19.77 -37.66 9.70
N VAL A 21 -20.83 -38.44 9.44
CA VAL A 21 -22.22 -38.09 9.80
C VAL A 21 -22.89 -39.28 10.50
N ALA A 22 -23.72 -39.00 11.50
CA ALA A 22 -24.51 -40.02 12.20
C ALA A 22 -25.54 -40.69 11.27
N CYS A 23 -25.76 -42.00 11.43
CA CYS A 23 -26.75 -42.73 10.63
C CYS A 23 -28.18 -42.23 10.90
N THR A 24 -29.07 -42.45 9.93
CA THR A 24 -30.47 -41.99 9.97
C THR A 24 -31.23 -42.44 11.22
N GLN A 25 -31.07 -43.71 11.64
CA GLN A 25 -31.72 -44.24 12.83
C GLN A 25 -31.25 -43.57 14.13
N CYS A 26 -29.94 -43.40 14.29
CA CYS A 26 -29.40 -42.69 15.46
C CYS A 26 -29.81 -41.21 15.45
N ARG A 27 -29.86 -40.58 14.26
CA ARG A 27 -30.29 -39.18 14.10
C ARG A 27 -31.77 -38.99 14.44
N GLN A 28 -32.64 -39.90 13.98
CA GLN A 28 -34.08 -39.83 14.22
C GLN A 28 -34.42 -40.04 15.70
N LYS A 29 -33.71 -40.95 16.38
CA LYS A 29 -33.87 -41.20 17.82
C LYS A 29 -33.06 -40.24 18.71
N ARG A 30 -32.35 -39.26 18.12
CA ARG A 30 -31.43 -38.32 18.81
C ARG A 30 -30.39 -39.02 19.71
N LEU A 31 -29.87 -40.16 19.26
CA LEU A 31 -28.86 -40.95 19.96
C LEU A 31 -27.47 -40.73 19.34
N LYS A 32 -26.43 -40.88 20.18
CA LYS A 32 -25.02 -40.72 19.75
C LYS A 32 -24.60 -41.91 18.87
N CYS A 33 -24.25 -41.63 17.60
CA CYS A 33 -23.79 -42.62 16.63
C CYS A 33 -22.25 -42.68 16.62
N ASN A 34 -21.67 -43.88 16.54
CA ASN A 34 -20.21 -44.05 16.44
C ASN A 34 -19.70 -44.06 14.99
N SER A 35 -20.58 -43.78 14.02
CA SER A 35 -20.28 -43.69 12.58
C SER A 35 -19.51 -44.87 11.98
N GLY A 36 -19.70 -46.08 12.52
CA GLY A 36 -19.18 -47.31 11.93
C GLY A 36 -19.84 -47.58 10.57
N TYR A 37 -19.02 -47.88 9.55
CA TYR A 37 -19.47 -48.28 8.22
C TYR A 37 -19.17 -49.77 8.03
N PRO A 38 -20.08 -50.59 7.49
CA PRO A 38 -21.41 -50.25 6.94
C PRO A 38 -22.51 -50.05 7.98
N GLN A 39 -22.35 -50.53 9.22
CA GLN A 39 -23.33 -50.35 10.30
C GLN A 39 -22.68 -49.79 11.58
N CYS A 40 -23.38 -48.86 12.24
CA CYS A 40 -22.94 -48.35 13.53
C CYS A 40 -23.20 -49.40 14.63
N SER A 41 -22.36 -49.41 15.68
CA SER A 41 -22.40 -50.47 16.70
C SER A 41 -23.75 -50.56 17.42
N ARG A 42 -24.44 -49.43 17.59
CA ARG A 42 -25.78 -49.39 18.19
C ARG A 42 -26.87 -49.98 17.29
N CYS A 43 -26.81 -49.71 16.00
CA CYS A 43 -27.77 -50.30 15.05
C CYS A 43 -27.52 -51.80 14.90
N LEU A 44 -26.25 -52.22 14.96
CA LEU A 44 -25.87 -53.63 14.98
C LEU A 44 -26.41 -54.34 16.23
N SER A 45 -26.21 -53.77 17.43
CA SER A 45 -26.74 -54.34 18.68
C SER A 45 -28.27 -54.35 18.77
N ALA A 46 -28.93 -53.41 18.09
CA ALA A 46 -30.39 -53.28 18.09
C ALA A 46 -31.06 -53.98 16.91
N GLY A 47 -30.33 -54.74 16.09
CA GLY A 47 -30.85 -55.42 14.89
C GLY A 47 -31.55 -54.48 13.89
N SER A 48 -31.22 -53.19 13.90
CA SER A 48 -31.94 -52.14 13.18
C SER A 48 -31.18 -51.73 11.91
N SER A 49 -31.89 -51.40 10.83
CA SER A 49 -31.26 -51.01 9.56
C SER A 49 -30.47 -49.69 9.70
N CYS A 50 -29.17 -49.72 9.43
CA CYS A 50 -28.27 -48.58 9.58
C CYS A 50 -27.95 -47.95 8.22
N THR A 51 -28.64 -46.88 7.85
CA THR A 51 -28.43 -46.20 6.55
C THR A 51 -27.85 -44.80 6.75
N TYR A 52 -26.78 -44.49 6.04
CA TYR A 52 -26.20 -43.14 5.96
C TYR A 52 -26.69 -42.48 4.68
N ILE A 53 -27.39 -41.34 4.80
CA ILE A 53 -27.87 -40.57 3.65
C ILE A 53 -26.94 -39.37 3.44
N PRO A 54 -26.33 -39.19 2.25
CA PRO A 54 -25.54 -38.00 1.95
C PRO A 54 -26.41 -36.73 1.91
N SER A 55 -25.91 -35.63 2.47
CA SER A 55 -26.63 -34.36 2.59
C SER A 55 -26.86 -33.68 1.23
N ARG A 56 -28.11 -33.31 0.91
CA ARG A 56 -28.51 -32.63 -0.34
C ARG A 56 -28.57 -31.09 -0.21
N ARG A 57 -27.56 -30.42 0.35
CA ARG A 57 -27.46 -28.96 0.22
C ARG A 57 -26.38 -28.64 -0.83
N GLY A 58 -26.84 -28.32 -2.04
CA GLY A 58 -26.03 -27.77 -3.12
C GLY A 58 -25.70 -28.72 -4.27
N GLN A 59 -26.70 -29.23 -5.00
CA GLN A 59 -26.53 -29.65 -6.40
C GLN A 59 -27.85 -29.45 -7.16
N ARG A 60 -27.85 -28.58 -8.17
CA ARG A 60 -28.82 -28.62 -9.29
C ARG A 60 -28.16 -29.35 -10.47
N PRO A 61 -28.91 -30.11 -11.29
CA PRO A 61 -28.36 -31.11 -12.20
C PRO A 61 -28.18 -30.59 -13.64
N PRO A 62 -27.41 -31.31 -14.50
CA PRO A 62 -27.09 -30.89 -15.85
C PRO A 62 -28.13 -31.40 -16.87
N LYS A 63 -28.41 -30.61 -17.91
CA LYS A 63 -28.85 -31.11 -19.23
C LYS A 63 -28.83 -30.01 -20.31
N ASN A 64 -27.84 -30.09 -21.20
CA ASN A 64 -28.00 -30.33 -22.64
C ASN A 64 -26.74 -29.88 -23.40
N ARG A 65 -26.00 -30.86 -23.91
CA ARG A 65 -25.10 -30.68 -25.06
C ARG A 65 -25.95 -30.59 -26.33
N PRO A 66 -25.54 -29.76 -27.30
CA PRO A 66 -25.45 -30.19 -28.68
C PRO A 66 -24.03 -30.64 -28.98
N GLU A 67 -23.98 -31.67 -29.80
CA GLU A 67 -22.84 -32.39 -30.33
C GLU A 67 -22.50 -31.80 -31.71
N LEU A 68 -21.20 -31.62 -32.01
CA LEU A 68 -20.50 -32.07 -33.22
C LEU A 68 -19.40 -31.07 -33.66
N ASP A 69 -18.19 -31.62 -33.65
CA ASP A 69 -17.20 -31.66 -34.73
C ASP A 69 -16.65 -30.38 -35.38
N SER A 70 -15.33 -30.48 -35.58
CA SER A 70 -14.50 -29.77 -36.57
C SER A 70 -14.07 -28.34 -36.26
N VAL A 71 -13.11 -28.16 -35.35
CA VAL A 71 -11.85 -27.43 -35.64
C VAL A 71 -10.75 -27.97 -34.70
N SER A 72 -10.28 -29.18 -34.96
CA SER A 72 -8.94 -29.62 -34.55
C SER A 72 -8.08 -29.62 -35.80
N GLN A 73 -7.41 -28.50 -36.07
CA GLN A 73 -6.20 -28.42 -36.88
C GLN A 73 -5.67 -26.98 -36.83
N HIS A 74 -4.37 -26.86 -36.56
CA HIS A 74 -3.56 -25.64 -36.43
C HIS A 74 -3.66 -24.89 -35.09
N ILE A 75 -2.90 -25.36 -34.10
CA ILE A 75 -1.56 -24.84 -33.74
C ILE A 75 -1.03 -25.78 -32.63
N SER A 76 -0.32 -26.82 -33.05
CA SER A 76 0.58 -27.60 -32.21
C SER A 76 1.98 -27.14 -32.54
N THR A 77 2.64 -26.41 -31.64
CA THR A 77 4.10 -26.27 -31.60
C THR A 77 4.48 -25.57 -30.30
N PHE A 78 5.54 -26.06 -29.67
CA PHE A 78 6.12 -25.64 -28.38
C PHE A 78 5.60 -26.35 -27.13
N ALA A 79 5.67 -27.69 -27.16
CA ALA A 79 6.09 -28.47 -26.00
C ALA A 79 7.59 -28.78 -26.16
N ILE A 80 8.39 -28.57 -25.11
CA ILE A 80 9.74 -29.16 -25.03
C ILE A 80 9.56 -30.63 -24.66
N GLN A 81 9.69 -31.50 -25.65
CA GLN A 81 9.95 -32.93 -25.44
C GLN A 81 11.46 -33.12 -25.31
N THR A 82 11.89 -33.83 -24.27
CA THR A 82 13.09 -34.68 -24.33
C THR A 82 12.68 -36.14 -24.17
N PRO A 83 13.42 -37.09 -24.78
CA PRO A 83 12.91 -38.41 -25.09
C PRO A 83 12.88 -39.36 -23.88
N ARG A 84 11.80 -40.13 -23.77
CA ARG A 84 11.70 -41.31 -22.90
C ARG A 84 12.60 -42.43 -23.45
N SER A 85 13.56 -42.90 -22.65
CA SER A 85 14.04 -44.29 -22.73
C SER A 85 13.86 -44.97 -21.37
N SER A 86 12.97 -45.95 -21.38
CA SER A 86 12.64 -46.95 -20.38
C SER A 86 13.86 -47.68 -19.79
N PHE A 87 13.91 -47.86 -18.46
CA PHE A 87 14.25 -49.14 -17.82
C PHE A 87 13.74 -49.14 -16.36
N LEU A 88 13.05 -50.23 -15.99
CA LEU A 88 12.48 -50.52 -14.66
C LEU A 88 13.56 -51.03 -13.67
N PRO A 89 13.31 -50.98 -12.35
CA PRO A 89 14.32 -51.21 -11.31
C PRO A 89 14.38 -52.68 -10.85
N ALA A 90 15.56 -53.14 -10.45
CA ALA A 90 15.74 -54.37 -9.68
C ALA A 90 16.71 -54.15 -8.51
N THR A 91 16.27 -54.62 -7.35
CA THR A 91 16.88 -54.55 -6.00
C THR A 91 18.15 -55.39 -5.82
N PRO A 92 18.89 -55.23 -4.70
CA PRO A 92 20.30 -55.60 -4.56
C PRO A 92 20.48 -57.01 -3.99
N ASN A 93 21.58 -57.69 -4.34
CA ASN A 93 22.43 -58.45 -3.40
C ASN A 93 23.55 -59.25 -4.09
N THR A 94 24.73 -59.18 -3.48
CA THR A 94 25.80 -60.20 -3.36
C THR A 94 26.56 -60.72 -4.58
N ALA A 95 27.85 -60.93 -4.29
CA ALA A 95 28.83 -61.81 -4.94
C ALA A 95 29.68 -61.21 -6.08
N LEU A 96 30.88 -60.77 -5.70
CA LEU A 96 32.09 -60.96 -6.51
C LEU A 96 32.23 -62.43 -6.92
N PRO A 97 32.79 -62.70 -8.11
CA PRO A 97 34.12 -63.32 -8.13
C PRO A 97 35.08 -62.77 -9.21
N LEU A 98 36.36 -62.59 -8.80
CA LEU A 98 37.58 -63.19 -9.36
C LEU A 98 37.48 -63.77 -10.79
N SER A 99 38.41 -63.63 -11.74
CA SER A 99 39.86 -63.42 -11.72
C SER A 99 40.34 -63.37 -13.19
N LEU A 100 41.43 -62.66 -13.52
CA LEU A 100 42.67 -63.28 -14.00
C LEU A 100 43.75 -62.23 -14.32
N ALA A 101 44.92 -62.51 -13.75
CA ALA A 101 46.16 -61.78 -13.80
C ALA A 101 46.88 -61.94 -15.15
N ASP A 102 47.81 -61.03 -15.48
CA ASP A 102 49.23 -61.34 -15.26
C ASP A 102 50.13 -60.10 -15.42
N THR A 103 50.96 -59.95 -14.38
CA THR A 103 52.20 -59.19 -14.15
C THR A 103 53.27 -59.35 -15.25
N PRO A 104 54.38 -58.55 -15.32
CA PRO A 104 55.23 -58.18 -14.16
C PRO A 104 55.94 -56.80 -14.16
N ALA A 105 56.41 -56.42 -12.96
CA ALA A 105 57.41 -55.38 -12.66
C ALA A 105 58.85 -55.96 -12.84
N PRO A 106 60.02 -55.32 -12.51
CA PRO A 106 60.26 -54.22 -11.56
C PRO A 106 61.37 -53.19 -11.94
N GLY A 107 61.65 -52.20 -11.06
CA GLY A 107 62.97 -51.53 -11.05
C GLY A 107 63.08 -50.11 -10.46
N GLU A 108 63.02 -50.00 -9.13
CA GLU A 108 63.96 -49.29 -8.21
C GLU A 108 64.51 -47.84 -8.42
N VAL A 109 64.26 -47.01 -7.38
CA VAL A 109 65.25 -46.38 -6.44
C VAL A 109 65.69 -44.90 -6.59
N SER A 110 65.40 -44.17 -5.48
CA SER A 110 66.11 -43.07 -4.80
C SER A 110 65.99 -41.58 -5.17
N GLN A 111 65.61 -40.84 -4.12
CA GLN A 111 65.78 -39.43 -3.77
C GLN A 111 67.27 -39.06 -3.43
N PRO A 112 67.67 -37.80 -3.09
CA PRO A 112 67.00 -36.48 -3.16
C PRO A 112 67.90 -35.21 -3.45
N VAL A 113 67.26 -34.02 -3.46
CA VAL A 113 67.69 -32.68 -2.92
C VAL A 113 68.54 -31.65 -3.75
N ASN A 114 67.96 -30.42 -3.80
CA ASN A 114 68.47 -29.03 -3.82
C ASN A 114 68.91 -28.22 -5.08
N LEU A 115 68.23 -27.06 -5.17
CA LEU A 115 68.55 -25.67 -5.60
C LEU A 115 69.82 -25.33 -6.43
N ALA A 116 69.54 -24.67 -7.58
CA ALA A 116 70.14 -23.49 -8.26
C ALA A 116 71.58 -23.01 -7.92
N PRO A 117 72.38 -22.50 -8.88
CA PRO A 117 72.19 -21.16 -9.48
C PRO A 117 72.61 -20.99 -10.97
N GLY A 118 72.23 -19.87 -11.62
CA GLY A 118 72.71 -19.44 -12.97
C GLY A 118 74.14 -18.84 -12.96
N PRO A 119 74.56 -17.93 -13.88
CA PRO A 119 73.98 -17.43 -15.14
C PRO A 119 75.04 -17.21 -16.27
N ALA A 120 74.74 -16.31 -17.23
CA ALA A 120 75.62 -15.56 -18.17
C ALA A 120 75.89 -16.20 -19.56
N SER A 121 76.04 -15.48 -20.67
CA SER A 121 75.52 -14.22 -21.24
C SER A 121 76.29 -14.01 -22.55
N THR A 122 75.65 -13.62 -23.66
CA THR A 122 76.36 -12.93 -24.75
C THR A 122 75.42 -12.13 -25.67
N THR A 123 75.53 -10.80 -25.52
CA THR A 123 75.66 -9.73 -26.54
C THR A 123 74.71 -9.62 -27.75
N SER A 124 74.04 -8.47 -27.78
CA SER A 124 73.35 -7.70 -28.85
C SER A 124 74.21 -7.47 -30.14
N PRO A 125 73.72 -6.90 -31.28
CA PRO A 125 72.88 -5.68 -31.36
C PRO A 125 71.85 -5.51 -32.54
N LEU A 126 70.93 -4.55 -32.32
CA LEU A 126 70.28 -3.58 -33.24
C LEU A 126 69.52 -3.97 -34.54
N THR A 127 68.38 -3.24 -34.68
CA THR A 127 67.61 -2.82 -35.88
C THR A 127 66.66 -3.78 -36.61
N SER A 128 65.37 -3.56 -36.31
CA SER A 128 64.19 -3.47 -37.22
C SER A 128 64.13 -4.34 -38.47
N PHE A 129 63.16 -5.27 -38.54
CA PHE A 129 62.29 -5.47 -39.71
C PHE A 129 61.00 -6.22 -39.31
N THR A 130 59.92 -5.79 -39.95
CA THR A 130 58.54 -6.29 -39.94
C THR A 130 58.41 -7.64 -40.69
N THR A 131 57.26 -8.31 -40.51
CA THR A 131 56.66 -9.45 -41.27
C THR A 131 57.21 -10.87 -40.98
N ALA A 132 56.41 -11.94 -40.79
CA ALA A 132 54.96 -12.14 -40.85
C ALA A 132 54.52 -13.34 -39.97
N ALA A 133 53.31 -13.18 -39.43
CA ALA A 133 52.38 -14.14 -38.85
C ALA A 133 52.55 -15.64 -39.13
N THR A 134 52.50 -16.42 -38.03
CA THR A 134 51.71 -17.66 -37.98
C THR A 134 50.78 -17.58 -36.77
N THR A 135 49.50 -17.73 -37.04
CA THR A 135 48.34 -17.28 -36.28
C THR A 135 48.04 -18.21 -35.09
N SER A 136 48.26 -17.73 -33.87
CA SER A 136 47.57 -18.18 -32.66
C SER A 136 46.67 -17.01 -32.25
N SER A 137 45.35 -17.20 -32.38
CA SER A 137 44.35 -16.17 -32.07
C SER A 137 44.36 -15.86 -30.57
N ARG A 138 45.15 -14.86 -30.16
CA ARG A 138 44.99 -14.25 -28.84
C ARG A 138 43.58 -13.69 -28.75
N LEU A 139 42.82 -14.13 -27.75
CA LEU A 139 41.53 -13.55 -27.40
C LEU A 139 41.72 -12.03 -27.24
N HIS A 140 40.96 -11.21 -27.96
CA HIS A 140 41.11 -9.76 -27.91
C HIS A 140 40.57 -9.24 -26.57
N TYR A 141 41.44 -9.06 -25.57
CA TYR A 141 41.06 -8.52 -24.27
C TYR A 141 40.38 -7.15 -24.40
N ASN A 142 39.12 -7.07 -23.96
CA ASN A 142 38.32 -5.85 -24.00
C ASN A 142 37.96 -5.40 -22.58
N GLU A 143 38.74 -4.45 -22.06
CA GLU A 143 38.59 -3.89 -20.71
C GLU A 143 37.20 -3.30 -20.47
N ARG A 144 36.53 -2.77 -21.50
CA ARG A 144 35.18 -2.20 -21.37
C ARG A 144 34.13 -3.27 -21.05
N LEU A 145 34.26 -4.46 -21.63
CA LEU A 145 33.34 -5.58 -21.37
C LEU A 145 33.55 -6.13 -19.95
N VAL A 146 34.80 -6.23 -19.51
CA VAL A 146 35.15 -6.62 -18.14
C VAL A 146 34.55 -5.63 -17.13
N ASN A 147 34.66 -4.32 -17.37
CA ASN A 147 34.04 -3.29 -16.54
C ASN A 147 32.51 -3.43 -16.44
N TYR A 148 31.83 -3.79 -17.53
CA TYR A 148 30.38 -4.01 -17.51
C TYR A 148 29.99 -5.24 -16.70
N TYR A 149 30.78 -6.32 -16.75
CA TYR A 149 30.56 -7.50 -15.90
C TYR A 149 30.67 -7.13 -14.41
N PHE A 150 31.74 -6.45 -14.01
CA PHE A 150 31.95 -6.08 -12.61
C PHE A 150 30.95 -5.04 -12.08
N SER A 151 30.42 -4.18 -12.95
CA SER A 151 29.45 -3.15 -12.54
C SER A 151 28.02 -3.66 -12.39
N ASN A 152 27.64 -4.71 -13.13
CA ASN A 152 26.23 -5.13 -13.28
C ASN A 152 25.95 -6.59 -12.93
N PHE A 153 26.90 -7.52 -13.13
CA PHE A 153 26.68 -8.96 -12.90
C PHE A 153 27.40 -9.48 -11.66
N HIS A 154 28.65 -9.07 -11.44
CA HIS A 154 29.46 -9.51 -10.30
C HIS A 154 28.83 -9.21 -8.93
N PRO A 155 28.17 -8.06 -8.67
CA PRO A 155 27.54 -7.80 -7.37
C PRO A 155 26.45 -8.81 -6.99
N ALA A 156 25.80 -9.42 -7.99
CA ALA A 156 24.79 -10.45 -7.78
C ALA A 156 25.36 -11.87 -7.71
N HIS A 157 26.58 -12.08 -8.24
CA HIS A 157 27.27 -13.37 -8.32
C HIS A 157 28.78 -13.19 -8.04
N PRO A 158 29.19 -12.83 -6.82
CA PRO A 158 30.53 -12.39 -6.47
C PRO A 158 31.50 -13.57 -6.27
N ILE A 159 31.72 -14.37 -7.31
CA ILE A 159 32.57 -15.58 -7.25
C ILE A 159 34.02 -15.33 -7.64
N LEU A 160 34.31 -14.25 -8.38
CA LEU A 160 35.65 -13.85 -8.80
C LEU A 160 36.23 -12.80 -7.85
N LEU A 161 37.55 -12.66 -7.84
CA LEU A 161 38.24 -11.59 -7.11
C LEU A 161 37.71 -10.21 -7.51
N PRO A 162 37.67 -9.23 -6.57
CA PRO A 162 37.26 -7.86 -6.87
C PRO A 162 38.00 -7.26 -8.06
N HIS A 163 37.36 -6.32 -8.77
CA HIS A 163 37.86 -5.76 -10.03
C HIS A 163 39.32 -5.27 -9.96
N SER A 164 39.72 -4.68 -8.83
CA SER A 164 41.09 -4.19 -8.58
C SER A 164 42.16 -5.28 -8.68
N LEU A 165 41.82 -6.53 -8.37
CA LEU A 165 42.73 -7.69 -8.39
C LEU A 165 42.55 -8.58 -9.62
N TYR A 166 41.51 -8.36 -10.43
CA TYR A 166 41.18 -9.21 -11.57
C TYR A 166 42.30 -9.25 -12.62
N ALA A 167 42.82 -8.09 -13.01
CA ALA A 167 43.88 -7.99 -14.01
C ALA A 167 45.21 -8.59 -13.52
N THR A 168 45.51 -8.46 -12.21
CA THR A 168 46.74 -8.94 -11.60
C THR A 168 46.74 -10.43 -11.31
N GLN A 169 45.57 -11.05 -11.15
CA GLN A 169 45.43 -12.49 -10.88
C GLN A 169 45.87 -13.37 -12.07
N GLY A 170 45.75 -12.87 -13.30
CA GLY A 170 46.14 -13.63 -14.50
C GLY A 170 45.20 -14.82 -14.78
N TYR A 171 43.88 -14.60 -14.70
CA TYR A 171 42.89 -15.64 -14.99
C TYR A 171 43.06 -16.25 -16.40
N PRO A 172 42.79 -17.54 -16.62
CA PRO A 172 42.93 -18.19 -17.92
C PRO A 172 42.01 -17.62 -19.01
N ASP A 173 42.41 -17.73 -20.28
CA ASP A 173 41.70 -17.17 -21.44
C ASP A 173 40.23 -17.60 -21.52
N TYR A 174 39.90 -18.84 -21.16
CA TYR A 174 38.51 -19.34 -21.18
C TYR A 174 37.62 -18.64 -20.14
N LEU A 175 38.18 -18.26 -18.98
CA LEU A 175 37.45 -17.55 -17.94
C LEU A 175 37.32 -16.07 -18.30
N GLN A 176 38.36 -15.47 -18.89
CA GLN A 176 38.29 -14.14 -19.45
C GLN A 176 37.26 -14.04 -20.59
N ALA A 177 37.15 -15.08 -21.42
CA ALA A 177 36.12 -15.19 -22.46
C ALA A 177 34.72 -15.24 -21.85
N ALA A 178 34.50 -16.05 -20.80
CA ALA A 178 33.22 -16.09 -20.09
C ALA A 178 32.83 -14.73 -19.47
N VAL A 179 33.77 -14.02 -18.85
CA VAL A 179 33.55 -12.68 -18.29
C VAL A 179 33.20 -11.66 -19.38
N GLN A 180 33.95 -11.66 -20.49
CA GLN A 180 33.69 -10.74 -21.62
C GLN A 180 32.37 -11.08 -22.33
N PHE A 181 32.03 -12.37 -22.44
CA PHE A 181 30.75 -12.84 -22.95
C PHE A 181 29.59 -12.26 -22.14
N VAL A 182 29.63 -12.37 -20.81
CA VAL A 182 28.59 -11.76 -19.94
C VAL A 182 28.62 -10.24 -20.02
N GLY A 183 29.80 -9.62 -20.04
CA GLY A 183 29.96 -8.17 -20.20
C GLY A 183 29.36 -7.63 -21.50
N SER A 184 29.38 -8.42 -22.57
CA SER A 184 28.81 -8.04 -23.87
C SER A 184 27.30 -7.83 -23.84
N HIS A 185 26.56 -8.52 -22.96
CA HIS A 185 25.11 -8.35 -22.80
C HIS A 185 24.70 -6.98 -22.26
N TYR A 186 25.63 -6.29 -21.60
CA TYR A 186 25.42 -4.95 -21.06
C TYR A 186 25.99 -3.85 -21.98
N ALA A 187 26.68 -4.22 -23.06
CA ALA A 187 27.17 -3.27 -24.06
C ALA A 187 26.04 -2.85 -25.01
N SER A 188 26.12 -1.62 -25.53
CA SER A 188 25.14 -1.08 -26.48
C SER A 188 25.27 -1.65 -27.91
N SER A 189 26.26 -2.51 -28.16
CA SER A 189 26.51 -3.16 -29.45
C SER A 189 25.87 -4.55 -29.46
N PRO A 190 25.23 -5.00 -30.56
CA PRO A 190 24.71 -6.35 -30.66
C PRO A 190 25.82 -7.37 -30.37
N VAL A 191 25.48 -8.36 -29.53
CA VAL A 191 26.37 -9.48 -29.17
C VAL A 191 26.68 -10.27 -30.44
N ASP A 192 27.96 -10.39 -30.76
CA ASP A 192 28.40 -11.17 -31.93
C ASP A 192 28.25 -12.67 -31.62
N TRP A 193 27.47 -13.41 -32.42
CA TRP A 193 27.17 -14.84 -32.17
C TRP A 193 28.43 -15.70 -32.11
N GLN A 194 29.50 -15.28 -32.80
CA GLN A 194 30.82 -15.92 -32.74
C GLN A 194 31.38 -15.97 -31.32
N THR A 195 31.20 -14.93 -30.50
CA THR A 195 31.73 -14.89 -29.12
C THR A 195 31.06 -15.90 -28.18
N ARG A 196 29.80 -16.29 -28.45
CA ARG A 196 29.08 -17.34 -27.69
C ARG A 196 29.68 -18.71 -27.97
N GLU A 197 29.74 -19.07 -29.25
CA GLU A 197 30.14 -20.41 -29.68
C GLU A 197 31.59 -20.69 -29.31
N GLU A 198 32.48 -19.71 -29.52
CA GLU A 198 33.88 -19.77 -29.09
C GLU A 198 34.02 -19.98 -27.58
N THR A 199 33.20 -19.29 -26.77
CA THR A 199 33.23 -19.42 -25.30
C THR A 199 32.72 -20.79 -24.84
N ILE A 200 31.60 -21.28 -25.39
CA ILE A 200 31.05 -22.60 -25.03
C ILE A 200 32.02 -23.71 -25.46
N GLN A 201 32.58 -23.61 -26.67
CA GLN A 201 33.56 -24.56 -27.16
C GLN A 201 34.81 -24.59 -26.25
N ALA A 202 35.27 -23.42 -25.77
CA ALA A 202 36.41 -23.33 -24.87
C ALA A 202 36.16 -24.02 -23.50
N ILE A 203 34.96 -23.86 -22.91
CA ILE A 203 34.65 -24.38 -21.56
C ILE A 203 34.12 -25.83 -21.56
N MET A 204 33.56 -26.30 -22.69
CA MET A 204 32.98 -27.64 -22.82
C MET A 204 33.85 -28.62 -23.62
N SER A 205 35.04 -28.21 -24.07
CA SER A 205 35.95 -29.12 -24.79
C SER A 205 36.32 -30.34 -23.95
N SER A 206 36.46 -31.51 -24.58
CA SER A 206 36.86 -32.76 -23.89
C SER A 206 38.25 -32.68 -23.25
N ASN A 207 39.09 -31.74 -23.71
CA ASN A 207 40.45 -31.51 -23.22
C ASN A 207 40.53 -30.31 -22.25
N SER A 208 39.40 -29.88 -21.70
CA SER A 208 39.36 -28.73 -20.79
C SER A 208 40.15 -28.99 -19.50
N PRO A 209 40.97 -28.03 -19.02
CA PRO A 209 41.72 -28.19 -17.77
C PRO A 209 40.79 -28.38 -16.57
N GLN A 210 41.06 -29.39 -15.74
CA GLN A 210 40.35 -29.65 -14.48
C GLN A 210 40.86 -28.73 -13.38
N THR A 211 40.38 -27.48 -13.39
CA THR A 211 40.86 -26.40 -12.51
C THR A 211 39.69 -25.67 -11.84
N PRO A 212 39.90 -25.03 -10.68
CA PRO A 212 38.86 -24.24 -10.02
C PRO A 212 38.31 -23.11 -10.90
N GLU A 213 39.17 -22.47 -11.71
CA GLU A 213 38.80 -21.40 -12.63
C GLU A 213 37.87 -21.90 -13.74
N MET A 214 37.98 -23.17 -14.14
CA MET A 214 37.05 -23.80 -15.09
C MET A 214 35.65 -23.94 -14.48
N VAL A 215 35.54 -24.27 -13.19
CA VAL A 215 34.26 -24.29 -12.48
C VAL A 215 33.62 -22.91 -12.48
N GLN A 216 34.40 -21.86 -12.16
CA GLN A 216 33.95 -20.47 -12.18
C GLN A 216 33.48 -20.05 -13.58
N ALA A 217 34.24 -20.41 -14.63
CA ALA A 217 33.90 -20.09 -16.02
C ALA A 217 32.59 -20.74 -16.46
N ARG A 218 32.42 -22.04 -16.16
CA ARG A 218 31.19 -22.78 -16.48
C ARG A 218 29.99 -22.24 -15.71
N LEU A 219 30.15 -21.89 -14.44
CA LEU A 219 29.07 -21.33 -13.62
C LEU A 219 28.57 -19.98 -14.16
N ILE A 220 29.48 -19.03 -14.41
CA ILE A 220 29.13 -17.72 -14.99
C ILE A 220 28.45 -17.88 -16.34
N CYS A 221 29.00 -18.75 -17.20
CA CYS A 221 28.45 -19.02 -18.51
C CYS A 221 27.05 -19.67 -18.41
N ALA A 222 26.87 -20.66 -17.54
CA ALA A 222 25.59 -21.34 -17.35
C ALA A 222 24.46 -20.37 -16.96
N LEU A 223 24.73 -19.44 -16.04
CA LEU A 223 23.78 -18.40 -15.61
C LEU A 223 23.44 -17.42 -16.74
N ALA A 224 24.42 -17.04 -17.56
CA ALA A 224 24.18 -16.17 -18.71
C ALA A 224 23.41 -16.88 -19.84
N ILE A 225 23.73 -18.14 -20.12
CA ILE A 225 23.01 -18.99 -21.09
C ILE A 225 21.57 -19.24 -20.62
N HIS A 226 21.35 -19.41 -19.32
CA HIS A 226 20.00 -19.43 -18.74
C HIS A 226 19.24 -18.13 -19.05
N ALA A 227 19.86 -16.98 -18.79
CA ALA A 227 19.29 -15.66 -19.05
C ALA A 227 19.08 -15.36 -20.55
N ARG A 228 19.73 -16.11 -21.44
CA ARG A 228 19.47 -16.12 -22.89
C ARG A 228 18.33 -17.04 -23.33
N TYR A 229 17.68 -17.72 -22.38
CA TYR A 229 16.59 -18.66 -22.64
C TYR A 229 17.03 -19.97 -23.33
N GLU A 230 18.30 -20.35 -23.20
CA GLU A 230 18.89 -21.55 -23.81
C GLU A 230 19.03 -22.66 -22.74
N LEU A 231 17.88 -23.18 -22.31
CA LEU A 231 17.73 -23.92 -21.05
C LEU A 231 18.52 -25.25 -20.99
N MET A 232 18.57 -26.01 -22.08
CA MET A 232 19.27 -27.31 -22.13
C MET A 232 20.79 -27.15 -22.10
N ASP A 233 21.31 -26.16 -22.82
CA ASP A 233 22.74 -25.84 -22.84
C ASP A 233 23.16 -25.32 -21.45
N SER A 234 22.35 -24.43 -20.85
CA SER A 234 22.57 -23.96 -19.49
C SER A 234 22.64 -25.11 -18.49
N PHE A 235 21.68 -26.04 -18.53
CA PHE A 235 21.66 -27.20 -17.64
C PHE A 235 22.89 -28.09 -17.82
N THR A 236 23.30 -28.35 -19.07
CA THR A 236 24.46 -29.19 -19.38
C THR A 236 25.76 -28.57 -18.88
N ILE A 237 25.95 -27.26 -19.13
CA ILE A 237 27.13 -26.51 -18.67
C ILE A 237 27.15 -26.44 -17.14
N PHE A 238 25.98 -26.19 -16.52
CA PHE A 238 25.84 -26.13 -15.08
C PHE A 238 26.20 -27.47 -14.44
N GLN A 239 25.63 -28.58 -14.92
CA GLN A 239 25.93 -29.91 -14.42
C GLN A 239 27.41 -30.25 -14.58
N ALA A 240 28.03 -29.89 -15.71
CA ALA A 240 29.47 -30.06 -15.91
C ALA A 240 30.33 -29.18 -14.98
N ALA A 241 29.82 -28.05 -14.49
CA ALA A 241 30.48 -27.24 -13.46
C ALA A 241 30.40 -27.96 -12.10
N THR A 242 29.22 -28.46 -11.74
CA THR A 242 28.98 -29.10 -10.44
C THR A 242 29.68 -30.44 -10.31
N ASP A 243 29.67 -31.26 -11.38
CA ASP A 243 30.40 -32.53 -11.42
C ASP A 243 31.92 -32.30 -11.27
N LEU A 244 32.46 -31.26 -11.92
CA LEU A 244 33.87 -30.87 -11.78
C LEU A 244 34.17 -30.35 -10.37
N ALA A 245 33.29 -29.53 -9.78
CA ALA A 245 33.47 -29.01 -8.43
C ALA A 245 33.54 -30.13 -7.37
N ILE A 246 32.65 -31.13 -7.46
CA ILE A 246 32.71 -32.32 -6.60
C ILE A 246 33.96 -33.14 -6.88
N GLN A 247 34.33 -33.35 -8.15
CA GLN A 247 35.53 -34.12 -8.49
C GLN A 247 36.81 -33.49 -7.91
N LEU A 248 36.87 -32.15 -7.89
CA LEU A 248 37.98 -31.40 -7.29
C LEU A 248 37.93 -31.39 -5.75
N GLY A 249 36.78 -31.74 -5.14
CA GLY A 249 36.57 -31.67 -3.70
C GLY A 249 36.25 -30.27 -3.18
N MET A 250 35.66 -29.40 -4.01
CA MET A 250 35.27 -28.03 -3.63
C MET A 250 34.23 -27.97 -2.50
N ASP A 251 33.59 -29.10 -2.21
CA ASP A 251 32.62 -29.29 -1.13
C ASP A 251 33.27 -29.48 0.26
N CYS A 252 34.62 -29.53 0.30
CA CYS A 252 35.44 -29.70 1.49
C CYS A 252 36.06 -28.38 1.98
N ALA A 253 36.09 -28.14 3.30
CA ALA A 253 36.68 -26.93 3.91
C ALA A 253 38.17 -26.74 3.59
N SER A 254 38.91 -27.85 3.45
CA SER A 254 40.34 -27.85 3.15
C SER A 254 40.66 -27.41 1.72
N PHE A 255 39.70 -27.48 0.79
CA PHE A 255 39.93 -27.23 -0.62
C PHE A 255 40.40 -25.79 -0.90
N ALA A 256 39.70 -24.81 -0.32
CA ALA A 256 40.01 -23.40 -0.51
C ALA A 256 41.45 -23.09 -0.06
N VAL A 257 41.87 -23.61 1.09
CA VAL A 257 43.22 -23.41 1.64
C VAL A 257 44.29 -24.08 0.76
N GLN A 258 44.00 -25.27 0.23
CA GLN A 258 44.95 -25.99 -0.64
C GLN A 258 45.17 -25.29 -2.00
N HIS A 259 44.13 -24.68 -2.56
CA HIS A 259 44.15 -24.06 -3.89
C HIS A 259 44.23 -22.53 -3.87
N GLY A 260 44.22 -21.91 -2.69
CA GLY A 260 44.27 -20.46 -2.49
C GLY A 260 45.68 -19.86 -2.62
N ASN A 261 46.73 -20.66 -2.78
CA ASN A 261 48.12 -20.21 -2.92
C ASN A 261 48.57 -19.22 -1.82
N GLN A 262 48.15 -19.42 -0.56
CA GLN A 262 48.38 -18.52 0.57
C GLN A 262 47.76 -17.11 0.43
N ASN A 263 46.86 -16.92 -0.54
CA ASN A 263 46.11 -15.68 -0.72
C ASN A 263 44.69 -15.85 -0.19
N HIS A 264 44.41 -15.25 0.96
CA HIS A 264 43.11 -15.35 1.63
C HIS A 264 41.94 -14.86 0.74
N MET A 265 42.17 -13.89 -0.15
CA MET A 265 41.14 -13.40 -1.08
C MET A 265 40.76 -14.46 -2.11
N LEU A 266 41.75 -15.26 -2.57
CA LEU A 266 41.51 -16.35 -3.50
C LEU A 266 40.79 -17.50 -2.79
N GLU A 267 41.16 -17.80 -1.54
CA GLU A 267 40.42 -18.77 -0.72
C GLU A 267 38.95 -18.38 -0.55
N GLU A 268 38.66 -17.10 -0.32
CA GLU A 268 37.29 -16.57 -0.22
C GLU A 268 36.53 -16.66 -1.55
N SER A 269 37.18 -16.35 -2.68
CA SER A 269 36.62 -16.53 -4.03
C SER A 269 36.19 -17.99 -4.28
N LEU A 270 37.01 -18.96 -3.86
CA LEU A 270 36.72 -20.39 -4.00
C LEU A 270 35.54 -20.82 -3.10
N ARG A 271 35.46 -20.34 -1.86
CA ARG A 271 34.31 -20.59 -0.96
C ARG A 271 33.01 -20.04 -1.53
N ARG A 272 33.05 -18.80 -2.05
CA ARG A 272 31.91 -18.15 -2.72
C ARG A 272 31.47 -18.92 -3.96
N THR A 273 32.41 -19.46 -4.73
CA THR A 273 32.12 -20.30 -5.90
C THR A 273 31.30 -21.53 -5.53
N TRP A 274 31.67 -22.24 -4.46
CA TRP A 274 30.90 -23.39 -3.97
C TRP A 274 29.49 -23.00 -3.52
N TRP A 275 29.37 -21.95 -2.71
CA TRP A 275 28.06 -21.51 -2.22
C TRP A 275 27.18 -20.92 -3.32
N GLU A 276 27.76 -20.36 -4.37
CA GLU A 276 27.03 -19.91 -5.55
C GLU A 276 26.51 -21.07 -6.40
N LEU A 277 27.27 -22.18 -6.51
CA LEU A 277 26.76 -23.43 -7.09
C LEU A 277 25.54 -23.91 -6.32
N VAL A 278 25.63 -23.97 -4.99
CA VAL A 278 24.52 -24.39 -4.12
C VAL A 278 23.29 -23.50 -4.31
N PHE A 279 23.47 -22.18 -4.36
CA PHE A 279 22.37 -21.23 -4.58
C PHE A 279 21.72 -21.41 -5.95
N SER A 280 22.54 -21.43 -7.00
CA SER A 280 22.09 -21.52 -8.39
C SER A 280 21.38 -22.84 -8.64
N GLU A 281 21.91 -23.93 -8.10
CA GLU A 281 21.30 -25.26 -8.16
C GLU A 281 19.91 -25.25 -7.52
N GLY A 282 19.76 -24.72 -6.30
CA GLY A 282 18.47 -24.67 -5.62
C GLY A 282 17.38 -23.99 -6.45
N ILE A 283 17.70 -22.86 -7.10
CA ILE A 283 16.76 -22.15 -7.99
C ILE A 283 16.49 -22.93 -9.28
N LEU A 284 17.53 -23.41 -9.95
CA LEU A 284 17.42 -24.10 -11.24
C LEU A 284 16.72 -25.46 -11.09
N SER A 285 16.90 -26.18 -9.99
CA SER A 285 16.18 -27.41 -9.66
C SER A 285 14.68 -27.18 -9.52
N GLY A 286 14.28 -26.05 -8.92
CA GLY A 286 12.87 -25.64 -8.86
C GLY A 286 12.27 -25.35 -10.24
N LEU A 287 13.09 -24.93 -11.22
CA LEU A 287 12.67 -24.60 -12.58
C LEU A 287 12.65 -25.80 -13.53
N TYR A 288 13.66 -26.66 -13.46
CA TYR A 288 13.90 -27.73 -14.44
C TYR A 288 13.40 -29.11 -14.04
N ARG A 289 12.95 -29.32 -12.79
CA ARG A 289 12.41 -30.61 -12.30
C ARG A 289 13.35 -31.82 -12.46
N HIS A 290 14.63 -31.61 -12.77
CA HIS A 290 15.61 -32.68 -12.91
C HIS A 290 16.32 -32.93 -11.58
N GLN A 291 16.08 -34.12 -11.02
CA GLN A 291 16.81 -34.64 -9.86
C GLN A 291 18.21 -35.09 -10.30
N ARG A 292 19.19 -34.18 -10.26
CA ARG A 292 20.58 -34.51 -9.92
C ARG A 292 21.23 -33.28 -9.31
N PHE A 293 20.95 -33.06 -8.03
CA PHE A 293 21.95 -32.88 -6.98
C PHE A 293 21.17 -32.80 -5.65
N THR A 294 21.43 -33.75 -4.76
CA THR A 294 20.77 -33.84 -3.44
C THR A 294 21.77 -34.32 -2.40
N ARG A 295 23.05 -33.97 -2.61
CA ARG A 295 24.17 -34.33 -1.72
C ARG A 295 24.91 -33.11 -1.17
N ALA A 296 25.10 -32.06 -1.98
CA ALA A 296 25.91 -30.89 -1.65
C ALA A 296 25.37 -30.03 -0.49
N THR A 297 24.06 -29.81 -0.41
CA THR A 297 23.43 -28.94 0.62
C THR A 297 23.42 -29.54 2.03
N TYR A 298 23.55 -30.87 2.14
CA TYR A 298 23.44 -31.60 3.41
C TYR A 298 24.79 -31.99 4.01
N PHE A 299 25.85 -32.07 3.21
CA PHE A 299 27.14 -32.65 3.61
C PHE A 299 28.37 -31.78 3.32
N SER A 300 28.21 -30.47 3.18
CA SER A 300 29.36 -29.56 3.02
C SER A 300 29.87 -29.05 4.36
N ASP A 301 31.19 -29.10 4.56
CA ASP A 301 31.90 -28.49 5.70
C ASP A 301 32.55 -27.15 5.32
N VAL A 302 32.35 -26.67 4.09
CA VAL A 302 32.86 -25.37 3.62
C VAL A 302 32.37 -24.24 4.53
N LEU A 303 33.31 -23.37 4.92
CA LEU A 303 33.02 -22.22 5.79
C LEU A 303 32.14 -21.18 5.08
N LEU A 304 31.38 -20.42 5.87
CA LEU A 304 30.47 -19.40 5.35
C LEU A 304 31.24 -18.18 4.84
N PRO A 305 30.80 -17.55 3.72
CA PRO A 305 31.44 -16.34 3.19
C PRO A 305 31.33 -15.15 4.13
N CYS A 306 32.28 -14.22 4.04
CA CYS A 306 32.28 -12.94 4.76
C CYS A 306 31.29 -11.92 4.17
N GLU A 307 31.20 -10.71 4.74
CA GLU A 307 30.36 -9.64 4.20
C GLU A 307 30.85 -9.14 2.84
N GLU A 308 29.91 -8.71 1.99
CA GLU A 308 30.23 -8.16 0.66
C GLU A 308 31.11 -6.92 0.74
N THR A 309 30.88 -6.05 1.74
CA THR A 309 31.68 -4.85 1.95
C THR A 309 33.13 -5.19 2.28
N ASP A 310 33.36 -6.24 3.07
CA ASP A 310 34.71 -6.67 3.45
C ASP A 310 35.44 -7.32 2.26
N TYR A 311 34.70 -8.07 1.45
CA TYR A 311 35.22 -8.67 0.23
C TYR A 311 35.59 -7.61 -0.82
N GLU A 312 34.73 -6.62 -1.07
CA GLU A 312 34.99 -5.53 -2.02
C GLU A 312 36.13 -4.61 -1.56
N ASN A 313 36.25 -4.34 -0.25
CA ASN A 313 37.28 -3.47 0.31
C ASN A 313 38.62 -4.17 0.59
N LEU A 314 38.73 -5.47 0.28
CA LEU A 314 39.92 -6.28 0.54
C LEU A 314 40.26 -6.42 2.04
N THR A 315 39.26 -6.35 2.91
CA THR A 315 39.38 -6.40 4.39
C THR A 315 38.73 -7.66 4.97
N ILE A 316 38.92 -8.81 4.31
CA ILE A 316 38.30 -10.06 4.73
C ILE A 316 38.79 -10.52 6.13
N PRO A 317 37.92 -11.13 6.96
CA PRO A 317 38.30 -11.66 8.25
C PRO A 317 39.39 -12.73 8.16
N ASP A 318 40.21 -12.83 9.21
CA ASP A 318 41.19 -13.91 9.35
C ASP A 318 40.50 -15.28 9.23
N PRO A 319 41.07 -16.26 8.49
CA PRO A 319 40.51 -17.61 8.35
C PRO A 319 40.12 -18.30 9.67
N SER A 320 40.79 -17.96 10.77
CA SER A 320 40.48 -18.47 12.13
C SER A 320 39.17 -17.93 12.72
N ASN A 321 38.67 -16.79 12.23
CA ASN A 321 37.42 -16.15 12.64
C ASN A 321 36.23 -16.48 11.71
N LEU A 322 36.46 -17.27 10.65
CA LEU A 322 35.40 -17.69 9.74
C LEU A 322 34.47 -18.70 10.43
N VAL A 323 33.18 -18.59 10.11
CA VAL A 323 32.13 -19.32 10.83
C VAL A 323 31.65 -20.52 10.01
N SER A 324 31.52 -21.66 10.68
CA SER A 324 30.98 -22.88 10.08
C SER A 324 29.46 -22.86 10.00
N LEU A 325 28.90 -23.64 9.05
CA LEU A 325 27.45 -23.84 8.94
C LEU A 325 26.84 -24.36 10.26
N THR A 326 27.56 -25.20 10.99
CA THR A 326 27.10 -25.75 12.29
C THR A 326 27.02 -24.67 13.38
N GLN A 327 27.94 -23.71 13.40
CA GLN A 327 27.90 -22.57 14.32
C GLN A 327 26.72 -21.64 13.98
N PHE A 328 26.47 -21.41 12.68
CA PHE A 328 25.33 -20.63 12.21
C PHE A 328 23.98 -21.28 12.55
N ASP A 329 23.83 -22.59 12.37
CA ASP A 329 22.60 -23.31 12.72
C ASP A 329 22.33 -23.30 14.24
N LYS A 330 23.39 -23.23 15.07
CA LYS A 330 23.29 -23.13 16.54
C LYS A 330 23.06 -21.71 17.05
N ARG A 331 23.09 -20.67 16.19
CA ARG A 331 23.00 -19.26 16.59
C ARG A 331 21.76 -18.94 17.42
N ILE A 332 20.64 -19.59 17.10
CA ILE A 332 19.34 -19.37 17.76
C ILE A 332 19.38 -19.75 19.26
N PHE A 333 20.29 -20.66 19.63
CA PHE A 333 20.45 -21.13 21.01
C PHE A 333 21.65 -20.50 21.72
N ASN A 334 22.37 -19.58 21.08
CA ASN A 334 23.54 -18.92 21.64
C ASN A 334 23.15 -17.51 22.14
N PRO A 335 23.27 -17.21 23.45
CA PRO A 335 22.91 -15.90 24.00
C PRO A 335 23.86 -14.76 23.58
N ASN A 336 25.04 -15.08 23.06
CA ASN A 336 25.99 -14.08 22.56
C ASN A 336 25.73 -13.87 21.05
N SER A 337 25.31 -12.66 20.67
CA SER A 337 25.00 -12.30 19.28
C SER A 337 26.28 -12.22 18.44
N VAL A 338 26.65 -13.33 17.81
CA VAL A 338 27.63 -13.31 16.71
C VAL A 338 26.90 -12.76 15.48
N GLU A 339 27.41 -11.67 14.90
CA GLU A 339 26.88 -11.14 13.64
C GLU A 339 27.34 -12.03 12.47
N PHE A 340 26.41 -12.36 11.58
CA PHE A 340 26.65 -13.23 10.42
C PHE A 340 26.43 -12.48 9.12
N SER A 341 27.16 -12.86 8.07
CA SER A 341 27.13 -12.20 6.77
C SER A 341 25.78 -12.28 6.05
N SER A 342 25.49 -11.32 5.16
CA SER A 342 24.23 -11.33 4.40
C SER A 342 24.15 -12.55 3.48
N TYR A 343 25.31 -13.00 3.00
CA TYR A 343 25.49 -14.25 2.28
C TYR A 343 25.06 -15.49 3.11
N SER A 344 25.35 -15.51 4.41
CA SER A 344 24.95 -16.61 5.30
C SER A 344 23.42 -16.79 5.33
N TYR A 345 22.68 -15.68 5.38
CA TYR A 345 21.20 -15.71 5.35
C TYR A 345 20.65 -16.10 3.97
N ARG A 346 21.35 -15.76 2.88
CA ARG A 346 21.06 -16.26 1.52
C ARG A 346 21.22 -17.78 1.42
N ILE A 347 22.27 -18.33 2.04
CA ILE A 347 22.51 -19.79 2.12
C ILE A 347 21.38 -20.48 2.92
N GLU A 348 20.98 -19.92 4.05
CA GLU A 348 19.85 -20.46 4.83
C GLU A 348 18.55 -20.49 4.01
N ALA A 349 18.28 -19.40 3.30
CA ALA A 349 17.08 -19.24 2.51
C ALA A 349 16.99 -20.26 1.36
N VAL A 350 18.11 -20.54 0.66
CA VAL A 350 18.12 -21.61 -0.37
C VAL A 350 18.04 -23.01 0.25
N ARG A 351 18.62 -23.27 1.43
CA ARG A 351 18.45 -24.55 2.15
C ARG A 351 16.98 -24.79 2.51
N ILE A 352 16.27 -23.77 2.96
CA ILE A 352 14.81 -23.83 3.19
C ILE A 352 14.08 -24.15 1.88
N PHE A 353 14.48 -23.54 0.76
CA PHE A 353 13.87 -23.80 -0.53
C PHE A 353 14.09 -25.24 -1.03
N VAL A 354 15.31 -25.76 -0.91
CA VAL A 354 15.63 -27.16 -1.24
C VAL A 354 14.76 -28.12 -0.41
N ASN A 355 14.57 -27.82 0.89
CA ASN A 355 13.66 -28.61 1.73
C ASN A 355 12.21 -28.58 1.20
N VAL A 356 11.73 -27.44 0.70
CA VAL A 356 10.42 -27.38 0.02
C VAL A 356 10.39 -28.28 -1.22
N LEU A 357 11.44 -28.27 -2.04
CA LEU A 357 11.51 -29.08 -3.26
C LEU A 357 11.48 -30.58 -2.95
N THR A 358 12.22 -31.05 -1.93
CA THR A 358 12.17 -32.46 -1.49
C THR A 358 10.78 -32.89 -1.01
N LEU A 359 9.99 -31.97 -0.44
CA LEU A 359 8.59 -32.24 -0.03
C LEU A 359 7.60 -32.21 -1.19
N THR A 360 8.03 -31.80 -2.39
CA THR A 360 7.19 -31.78 -3.59
C THR A 360 7.46 -32.95 -4.52
N GLU A 361 8.35 -33.88 -4.15
CA GLU A 361 8.66 -35.07 -4.91
C GLU A 361 7.53 -36.12 -4.83
N PRO A 362 7.15 -36.74 -5.97
CA PRO A 362 6.01 -37.64 -6.06
C PRO A 362 6.13 -38.93 -5.23
N ASP A 363 7.34 -39.38 -4.92
CA ASP A 363 7.61 -40.62 -4.15
C ASP A 363 7.80 -40.39 -2.64
N SER A 364 7.65 -39.16 -2.15
CA SER A 364 7.85 -38.87 -0.73
C SER A 364 6.65 -39.37 0.11
N ASN A 365 6.89 -40.30 1.04
CA ASN A 365 5.93 -40.68 2.09
C ASN A 365 5.70 -39.48 3.04
N MET A 366 4.93 -38.50 2.60
CA MET A 366 4.76 -37.20 3.25
C MET A 366 4.04 -37.33 4.59
N ARG A 367 4.73 -36.98 5.69
CA ARG A 367 4.09 -36.78 6.99
C ARG A 367 3.64 -35.32 7.12
N PRO A 368 2.41 -35.03 7.59
CA PRO A 368 1.93 -33.65 7.79
C PRO A 368 2.85 -32.79 8.66
N SER A 369 3.58 -33.41 9.60
CA SER A 369 4.58 -32.74 10.45
C SER A 369 5.73 -32.11 9.66
N GLN A 370 6.14 -32.66 8.52
CA GLN A 370 7.24 -32.14 7.72
C GLN A 370 6.86 -30.86 6.97
N VAL A 371 5.62 -30.78 6.47
CA VAL A 371 5.09 -29.55 5.84
C VAL A 371 5.00 -28.41 6.85
N HIS A 372 4.51 -28.68 8.06
CA HIS A 372 4.47 -27.67 9.13
C HIS A 372 5.88 -27.23 9.56
N ALA A 373 6.85 -28.15 9.64
CA ALA A 373 8.23 -27.81 9.99
C ALA A 373 8.85 -26.84 8.97
N VAL A 374 8.65 -27.07 7.67
CA VAL A 374 9.18 -26.18 6.62
C VAL A 374 8.42 -24.86 6.56
N ASP A 375 7.10 -24.86 6.74
CA ASP A 375 6.28 -23.65 6.86
C ASP A 375 6.72 -22.78 8.06
N HIS A 376 7.05 -23.39 9.20
CA HIS A 376 7.63 -22.69 10.34
C HIS A 376 9.03 -22.14 10.05
N ALA A 377 9.86 -22.86 9.31
CA ALA A 377 11.18 -22.37 8.91
C ALA A 377 11.08 -21.14 7.98
N ILE A 378 10.17 -21.17 7.00
CA ILE A 378 9.88 -20.02 6.12
C ILE A 378 9.40 -18.82 6.93
N ALA A 379 8.44 -19.01 7.83
CA ALA A 379 7.90 -17.92 8.65
C ALA A 379 8.92 -17.40 9.68
N GLY A 380 9.74 -18.28 10.25
CA GLY A 380 10.74 -17.96 11.27
C GLY A 380 11.98 -17.24 10.72
N TRP A 381 12.34 -17.46 9.45
CA TRP A 381 13.56 -16.91 8.85
C TRP A 381 13.70 -15.39 9.05
N ILE A 382 12.63 -14.62 8.76
CA ILE A 382 12.66 -13.16 8.92
C ILE A 382 12.81 -12.71 10.38
N HIS A 383 12.34 -13.52 11.33
CA HIS A 383 12.42 -13.23 12.76
C HIS A 383 13.77 -13.58 13.36
N HIS A 384 14.62 -14.30 12.61
CA HIS A 384 15.98 -14.65 13.02
C HIS A 384 17.04 -13.77 12.34
N LEU A 385 16.63 -12.72 11.63
CA LEU A 385 17.52 -11.68 11.13
C LEU A 385 17.87 -10.71 12.27
N PRO A 386 19.13 -10.27 12.40
CA PRO A 386 19.54 -9.26 13.37
C PRO A 386 18.98 -7.88 12.98
N ASP A 387 18.87 -6.97 13.94
CA ASP A 387 18.25 -5.64 13.76
C ASP A 387 18.91 -4.82 12.61
N GLY A 388 20.21 -5.01 12.35
CA GLY A 388 20.93 -4.37 11.24
C GLY A 388 20.66 -4.95 9.85
N LYS A 389 19.98 -6.11 9.75
CA LYS A 389 19.70 -6.82 8.49
C LYS A 389 18.21 -7.02 8.21
N GLY A 390 17.37 -6.26 8.89
CA GLY A 390 15.94 -6.20 8.60
C GLY A 390 15.60 -5.41 7.32
N ASP A 391 16.51 -4.54 6.87
CA ASP A 391 16.32 -3.67 5.71
C ASP A 391 17.30 -4.03 4.58
N ILE A 392 16.77 -4.17 3.34
CA ILE A 392 17.55 -4.47 2.12
C ILE A 392 18.42 -3.28 1.68
N LEU A 393 18.03 -2.06 2.06
CA LEU A 393 18.77 -0.85 1.75
C LEU A 393 19.73 -0.55 2.91
N GLN A 394 21.02 -0.53 2.61
CA GLN A 394 22.03 -0.11 3.56
C GLN A 394 21.90 1.40 3.85
N PRO A 395 22.43 1.91 4.97
CA PRO A 395 22.36 3.32 5.35
C PRO A 395 22.96 4.29 4.31
N ASP A 396 23.86 3.80 3.46
CA ASP A 396 24.50 4.55 2.37
C ASP A 396 23.60 4.66 1.10
N GLY A 397 22.44 4.00 1.11
CA GLY A 397 21.50 3.96 -0.01
C GLY A 397 21.83 2.92 -1.08
N LYS A 398 22.87 2.11 -0.91
CA LYS A 398 23.13 0.93 -1.77
C LYS A 398 22.22 -0.23 -1.35
N GLY A 399 21.81 -1.03 -2.32
CA GLY A 399 21.05 -2.26 -2.04
C GLY A 399 22.00 -3.40 -1.70
N ASP A 400 21.71 -4.12 -0.61
CA ASP A 400 22.35 -5.40 -0.31
C ASP A 400 21.74 -6.48 -1.20
N GLU A 401 22.45 -6.84 -2.27
CA GLU A 401 21.98 -7.81 -3.25
C GLU A 401 21.90 -9.24 -2.68
N MET A 402 22.76 -9.60 -1.72
CA MET A 402 22.70 -10.91 -1.07
C MET A 402 21.43 -11.05 -0.24
N LEU A 403 21.09 -10.01 0.52
CA LEU A 403 19.86 -9.97 1.30
C LEU A 403 18.62 -9.87 0.39
N PHE A 404 18.67 -9.10 -0.70
CA PHE A 404 17.61 -9.07 -1.72
C PHE A 404 17.31 -10.47 -2.27
N GLN A 405 18.35 -11.22 -2.66
CA GLN A 405 18.21 -12.59 -3.15
C GLN A 405 17.71 -13.56 -2.06
N ALA A 406 18.06 -13.34 -0.80
CA ALA A 406 17.55 -14.11 0.33
C ALA A 406 16.04 -13.89 0.53
N TYR A 407 15.58 -12.63 0.53
CA TYR A 407 14.15 -12.33 0.57
C TYR A 407 13.40 -12.90 -0.65
N MET A 408 14.00 -12.82 -1.84
CA MET A 408 13.45 -13.40 -3.06
C MET A 408 13.22 -14.91 -2.88
N ILE A 409 14.24 -15.67 -2.44
CA ILE A 409 14.16 -17.14 -2.39
C ILE A 409 13.23 -17.65 -1.27
N VAL A 410 13.11 -16.96 -0.12
CA VAL A 410 12.14 -17.33 0.93
C VAL A 410 10.70 -17.20 0.43
N GLN A 411 10.39 -16.11 -0.28
CA GLN A 411 9.05 -15.92 -0.84
C GLN A 411 8.80 -16.90 -1.99
N TYR A 412 9.81 -17.18 -2.79
CA TYR A 412 9.78 -18.23 -3.81
C TYR A 412 9.48 -19.61 -3.20
N ALA A 413 10.13 -19.96 -2.08
CA ALA A 413 9.86 -21.18 -1.33
C ALA A 413 8.43 -21.26 -0.78
N SER A 414 7.90 -20.15 -0.27
CA SER A 414 6.50 -20.08 0.18
C SER A 414 5.52 -20.34 -0.98
N MET A 415 5.78 -19.78 -2.16
CA MET A 415 4.95 -20.03 -3.35
C MET A 415 5.00 -21.51 -3.76
N PHE A 416 6.17 -22.14 -3.83
CA PHE A 416 6.32 -23.56 -4.19
C PHE A 416 5.72 -24.51 -3.15
N LEU A 417 5.71 -24.13 -1.86
CA LEU A 417 5.10 -24.94 -0.81
C LEU A 417 3.56 -24.87 -0.86
N HIS A 418 3.01 -23.66 -1.00
CA HIS A 418 1.57 -23.44 -0.81
C HIS A 418 0.75 -23.41 -2.09
N PHE A 419 1.28 -22.91 -3.22
CA PHE A 419 0.50 -22.77 -4.45
C PHE A 419 -0.01 -24.12 -5.01
N PRO A 420 0.81 -25.20 -5.09
CA PRO A 420 0.32 -26.51 -5.55
C PRO A 420 -0.73 -27.14 -4.62
N ARG A 421 -0.73 -26.76 -3.34
CA ARG A 421 -1.62 -27.29 -2.30
C ARG A 421 -2.87 -26.43 -2.10
N SER A 422 -3.01 -25.38 -2.92
CA SER A 422 -4.12 -24.45 -2.88
C SER A 422 -5.21 -24.82 -3.88
N ASP A 423 -6.37 -24.20 -3.72
CA ASP A 423 -7.47 -24.27 -4.67
C ASP A 423 -7.28 -23.36 -5.91
N LEU A 424 -6.20 -22.58 -5.97
CA LEU A 424 -5.90 -21.65 -7.06
C LEU A 424 -5.40 -22.37 -8.34
N ILE A 425 -4.77 -23.54 -8.19
CA ILE A 425 -4.16 -24.28 -9.31
C ILE A 425 -5.19 -24.72 -10.36
N SER A 426 -6.43 -24.99 -9.92
CA SER A 426 -7.54 -25.46 -10.76
C SER A 426 -8.11 -24.39 -11.71
N MET A 427 -7.64 -23.15 -11.61
CA MET A 427 -8.24 -21.98 -12.27
C MET A 427 -7.45 -21.50 -13.51
N LEU A 428 -6.40 -22.22 -13.91
CA LEU A 428 -5.59 -21.92 -15.09
C LEU A 428 -5.86 -22.93 -16.22
N PRO A 429 -6.01 -22.49 -17.49
CA PRO A 429 -6.07 -23.38 -18.64
C PRO A 429 -4.66 -23.96 -18.91
N ASN A 430 -4.49 -25.28 -18.81
CA ASN A 430 -3.25 -26.04 -19.06
C ASN A 430 -1.96 -25.39 -18.54
N PRO A 431 -1.63 -25.57 -17.25
CA PRO A 431 -0.48 -24.92 -16.68
C PRO A 431 0.81 -25.71 -16.96
N ASP A 432 1.48 -25.47 -18.08
CA ASP A 432 2.88 -25.91 -18.28
C ASP A 432 3.86 -24.96 -17.58
N ILE A 433 3.69 -24.82 -16.25
CA ILE A 433 4.45 -23.89 -15.40
C ILE A 433 5.00 -24.68 -14.21
N ALA A 434 6.29 -24.53 -13.91
CA ALA A 434 7.03 -25.32 -12.91
C ALA A 434 6.35 -25.41 -11.52
N CYS A 435 5.71 -24.32 -11.06
CA CYS A 435 5.00 -24.26 -9.78
C CYS A 435 3.56 -24.82 -9.80
N ALA A 436 3.01 -25.15 -10.97
CA ALA A 436 1.59 -25.44 -11.18
C ALA A 436 1.30 -26.90 -11.62
N GLN A 437 2.32 -27.72 -11.85
CA GLN A 437 2.21 -29.07 -12.42
C GLN A 437 2.30 -30.21 -11.37
N ASN A 438 1.88 -30.01 -10.12
CA ASN A 438 1.86 -31.10 -9.11
C ASN A 438 0.42 -31.49 -8.76
N GLU A 439 0.11 -32.79 -8.79
CA GLU A 439 -1.19 -33.31 -8.37
C GLU A 439 -1.50 -32.92 -6.91
N PRO A 440 -2.77 -32.61 -6.59
CA PRO A 440 -3.16 -32.13 -5.27
C PRO A 440 -3.11 -33.26 -4.23
N HIS A 441 -1.93 -33.51 -3.65
CA HIS A 441 -1.81 -34.34 -2.45
C HIS A 441 -2.18 -33.52 -1.22
N VAL A 442 -3.45 -33.61 -0.83
CA VAL A 442 -4.01 -32.91 0.34
C VAL A 442 -3.82 -33.75 1.59
N SER A 443 -3.12 -33.19 2.59
CA SER A 443 -3.17 -33.69 3.96
C SER A 443 -4.49 -33.26 4.63
N PRO A 444 -5.20 -34.16 5.35
CA PRO A 444 -6.55 -33.91 5.87
C PRO A 444 -6.68 -32.82 6.96
N THR A 445 -5.58 -32.21 7.42
CA THR A 445 -5.57 -31.29 8.56
C THR A 445 -5.50 -29.80 8.23
N THR A 446 -5.11 -29.39 7.00
CA THR A 446 -4.90 -27.96 6.66
C THR A 446 -5.83 -27.51 5.53
N SER A 447 -6.52 -26.38 5.72
CA SER A 447 -7.45 -25.84 4.72
C SER A 447 -6.72 -25.41 3.44
N GLN A 448 -7.13 -25.92 2.26
CA GLN A 448 -6.63 -25.49 0.94
C GLN A 448 -6.70 -23.97 0.74
N ARG A 449 -7.70 -23.32 1.34
CA ARG A 449 -7.86 -21.86 1.32
C ARG A 449 -6.72 -21.13 2.04
N LEU A 450 -6.19 -21.70 3.13
CA LEU A 450 -5.05 -21.13 3.85
C LEU A 450 -3.79 -21.18 3.00
N HIS A 451 -3.55 -22.30 2.31
CA HIS A 451 -2.46 -22.42 1.33
C HIS A 451 -2.61 -21.38 0.21
N GLY A 452 -3.81 -21.18 -0.34
CA GLY A 452 -4.06 -20.14 -1.34
C GLY A 452 -3.76 -18.72 -0.85
N LEU A 453 -4.14 -18.39 0.39
CA LEU A 453 -3.83 -17.08 0.98
C LEU A 453 -2.33 -16.88 1.19
N LYS A 454 -1.61 -17.89 1.68
CA LYS A 454 -0.16 -17.83 1.88
C LYS A 454 0.59 -17.62 0.56
N ALA A 455 0.21 -18.32 -0.50
CA ALA A 455 0.78 -18.12 -1.84
C ALA A 455 0.52 -16.70 -2.40
N ILE A 456 -0.70 -16.17 -2.22
CA ILE A 456 -1.03 -14.79 -2.63
C ILE A 456 -0.21 -13.77 -1.85
N VAL A 457 -0.01 -13.95 -0.55
CA VAL A 457 0.82 -13.05 0.25
C VAL A 457 2.28 -13.11 -0.21
N ALA A 458 2.83 -14.30 -0.43
CA ALA A 458 4.21 -14.46 -0.89
C ALA A 458 4.47 -13.81 -2.26
N SER A 459 3.55 -13.98 -3.22
CA SER A 459 3.66 -13.30 -4.53
C SER A 459 3.63 -11.77 -4.43
N LYS A 460 2.86 -11.19 -3.50
CA LYS A 460 2.88 -9.74 -3.25
C LYS A 460 4.23 -9.25 -2.71
N TRP A 461 4.90 -10.05 -1.88
CA TRP A 461 6.24 -9.71 -1.41
C TRP A 461 7.27 -9.69 -2.55
N ILE A 462 7.18 -10.60 -3.52
CA ILE A 462 8.01 -10.53 -4.75
C ILE A 462 7.75 -9.23 -5.53
N PHE A 463 6.49 -8.79 -5.66
CA PHE A 463 6.19 -7.49 -6.28
C PHE A 463 6.70 -6.31 -5.47
N ASN A 464 6.68 -6.38 -4.14
CA ASN A 464 7.27 -5.35 -3.29
C ASN A 464 8.80 -5.27 -3.47
N LEU A 465 9.48 -6.42 -3.66
CA LEU A 465 10.91 -6.44 -4.01
C LEU A 465 11.15 -5.77 -5.36
N ALA A 466 10.34 -6.06 -6.38
CA ALA A 466 10.41 -5.39 -7.68
C ALA A 466 10.05 -3.90 -7.64
N ALA A 467 9.29 -3.45 -6.64
CA ALA A 467 8.96 -2.05 -6.43
C ALA A 467 10.07 -1.25 -5.74
N LEU A 468 11.13 -1.92 -5.25
CA LEU A 468 12.34 -1.24 -4.77
C LEU A 468 12.95 -0.48 -5.96
N ARG A 469 13.21 0.82 -5.80
CA ARG A 469 13.74 1.70 -6.86
C ARG A 469 15.24 1.48 -7.09
N LEU A 470 15.69 0.23 -7.10
CA LEU A 470 17.06 -0.15 -7.42
C LEU A 470 17.18 -0.39 -8.94
N PRO A 471 18.35 -0.15 -9.54
CA PRO A 471 18.55 -0.41 -10.95
C PRO A 471 18.37 -1.89 -11.28
N VAL A 472 17.31 -2.24 -12.02
CA VAL A 472 16.98 -3.63 -12.41
C VAL A 472 18.15 -4.35 -13.08
N ILE A 473 18.99 -3.61 -13.80
CA ILE A 473 20.19 -4.12 -14.48
C ILE A 473 21.23 -4.76 -13.53
N LYS A 474 21.19 -4.43 -12.23
CA LYS A 474 22.13 -4.94 -11.22
C LYS A 474 21.64 -6.20 -10.50
N HIS A 475 20.37 -6.54 -10.63
CA HIS A 475 19.81 -7.73 -10.00
C HIS A 475 20.17 -8.99 -10.80
N THR A 476 20.22 -10.13 -10.11
CA THR A 476 20.41 -11.42 -10.78
C THR A 476 19.33 -11.66 -11.86
N PRO A 477 19.70 -12.17 -13.06
CA PRO A 477 18.73 -12.56 -14.08
C PRO A 477 17.73 -13.63 -13.60
N LEU A 478 18.08 -14.39 -12.56
CA LEU A 478 17.19 -15.39 -11.95
C LEU A 478 15.92 -14.78 -11.33
N PHE A 479 15.91 -13.47 -11.05
CA PHE A 479 14.73 -12.77 -10.55
C PHE A 479 13.55 -12.76 -11.54
N ILE A 480 13.84 -12.89 -12.85
CA ILE A 480 12.83 -13.02 -13.91
C ILE A 480 11.89 -14.20 -13.61
N CYS A 481 12.44 -15.33 -13.17
CA CYS A 481 11.66 -16.52 -12.86
C CYS A 481 10.78 -16.34 -11.62
N ALA A 482 11.30 -15.69 -10.57
CA ALA A 482 10.53 -15.38 -9.37
C ALA A 482 9.34 -14.45 -9.66
N LEU A 483 9.56 -13.43 -10.50
CA LEU A 483 8.52 -12.50 -10.95
C LEU A 483 7.44 -13.20 -11.76
N LEU A 484 7.82 -14.09 -12.68
CA LEU A 484 6.88 -14.84 -13.50
C LEU A 484 6.00 -15.73 -12.63
N SER A 485 6.59 -16.49 -11.69
CA SER A 485 5.82 -17.32 -10.74
C SER A 485 4.87 -16.49 -9.88
N ALA A 486 5.31 -15.34 -9.37
CA ALA A 486 4.45 -14.45 -8.59
C ALA A 486 3.26 -13.91 -9.40
N ALA A 487 3.48 -13.59 -10.68
CA ALA A 487 2.44 -13.12 -11.58
C ALA A 487 1.40 -14.18 -11.86
N ILE A 488 1.83 -15.43 -12.03
CA ILE A 488 0.94 -16.57 -12.26
C ILE A 488 0.04 -16.80 -11.04
N VAL A 489 0.57 -16.74 -9.82
CA VAL A 489 -0.22 -16.87 -8.58
C VAL A 489 -1.31 -15.78 -8.49
N GLN A 490 -0.98 -14.54 -8.85
CA GLN A 490 -1.94 -13.43 -8.85
C GLN A 490 -3.00 -13.56 -9.95
N LEU A 491 -2.62 -14.04 -11.15
CA LEU A 491 -3.57 -14.32 -12.23
C LEU A 491 -4.52 -15.47 -11.88
N SER A 492 -4.04 -16.54 -11.22
CA SER A 492 -4.89 -17.60 -10.69
C SER A 492 -5.85 -17.07 -9.62
N ALA A 493 -5.38 -16.19 -8.74
CA ALA A 493 -6.21 -15.54 -7.74
C ALA A 493 -7.28 -14.61 -8.36
N LEU A 494 -6.95 -13.92 -9.45
CA LEU A 494 -7.89 -13.09 -10.22
C LEU A 494 -8.97 -13.94 -10.87
N SER A 495 -8.57 -15.02 -11.55
CA SER A 495 -9.49 -15.99 -12.17
C SER A 495 -10.51 -16.50 -11.13
N LYS A 496 -10.04 -16.87 -9.94
CA LYS A 496 -10.91 -17.34 -8.85
C LYS A 496 -11.81 -16.25 -8.24
N ARG A 497 -11.30 -15.03 -8.04
CA ARG A 497 -12.05 -13.91 -7.42
C ARG A 497 -13.12 -13.33 -8.34
N SER A 498 -12.99 -13.50 -9.65
CA SER A 498 -13.98 -13.02 -10.63
C SER A 498 -15.36 -13.68 -10.52
N GLN A 499 -15.48 -14.80 -9.79
CA GLN A 499 -16.75 -15.47 -9.50
C GLN A 499 -17.51 -14.86 -8.30
N ASP A 500 -16.88 -13.96 -7.53
CA ASP A 500 -17.49 -13.23 -6.40
C ASP A 500 -17.65 -11.73 -6.77
N GLU A 501 -18.89 -11.26 -6.97
CA GLU A 501 -19.26 -9.93 -7.52
C GLU A 501 -18.79 -8.68 -6.72
N ASN A 502 -17.95 -8.79 -5.69
CA ASN A 502 -17.66 -7.71 -4.75
C ASN A 502 -16.17 -7.53 -4.39
N ILE A 503 -15.23 -7.88 -5.28
CA ILE A 503 -13.78 -7.81 -4.97
C ILE A 503 -13.04 -6.85 -5.91
N ASP A 504 -12.29 -5.92 -5.31
CA ASP A 504 -11.38 -4.98 -5.99
C ASP A 504 -10.24 -5.74 -6.68
N ILE A 505 -10.28 -5.74 -8.02
CA ILE A 505 -9.28 -6.39 -8.90
C ILE A 505 -8.07 -5.49 -9.17
N THR A 506 -8.10 -4.21 -8.75
CA THR A 506 -7.10 -3.18 -9.09
C THR A 506 -5.68 -3.56 -8.62
N GLU A 507 -5.54 -4.15 -7.44
CA GLU A 507 -4.24 -4.55 -6.88
C GLU A 507 -3.52 -5.62 -7.73
N CYS A 508 -4.30 -6.51 -8.35
CA CYS A 508 -3.76 -7.53 -9.26
C CYS A 508 -3.28 -6.88 -10.57
N TYR A 509 -4.06 -5.96 -11.15
CA TYR A 509 -3.64 -5.21 -12.33
C TYR A 509 -2.38 -4.38 -12.08
N ASP A 510 -2.31 -3.64 -10.96
CA ASP A 510 -1.13 -2.86 -10.60
C ASP A 510 0.13 -3.74 -10.48
N SER A 511 -0.02 -4.94 -9.89
CA SER A 511 1.05 -5.94 -9.81
C SER A 511 1.46 -6.45 -11.20
N MET A 512 0.52 -6.65 -12.12
CA MET A 512 0.80 -7.07 -13.50
C MET A 512 1.51 -5.98 -14.29
N TYR A 513 1.09 -4.72 -14.14
CA TYR A 513 1.78 -3.58 -14.76
C TYR A 513 3.22 -3.45 -14.28
N LEU A 514 3.45 -3.61 -12.98
CA LEU A 514 4.81 -3.62 -12.42
C LEU A 514 5.64 -4.78 -12.98
N ALA A 515 5.09 -6.00 -12.99
CA ALA A 515 5.75 -7.18 -13.54
C ALA A 515 6.17 -6.96 -15.00
N ILE A 516 5.24 -6.49 -15.83
CA ILE A 516 5.47 -6.17 -17.25
C ILE A 516 6.56 -5.12 -17.41
N GLY A 517 6.55 -4.06 -16.59
CA GLY A 517 7.56 -2.99 -16.63
C GLY A 517 8.97 -3.49 -16.27
N VAL A 518 9.08 -4.33 -15.24
CA VAL A 518 10.36 -4.91 -14.81
C VAL A 518 10.88 -5.92 -15.83
N LEU A 519 10.01 -6.82 -16.35
CA LEU A 519 10.39 -7.76 -17.41
C LEU A 519 10.81 -7.05 -18.70
N LYS A 520 10.14 -5.97 -19.08
CA LYS A 520 10.55 -5.11 -20.21
C LYS A 520 11.89 -4.41 -19.97
N SER A 521 12.27 -4.19 -18.72
CA SER A 521 13.59 -3.64 -18.39
C SER A 521 14.68 -4.72 -18.50
N PHE A 522 14.42 -5.94 -18.02
CA PHE A 522 15.31 -7.08 -18.22
C PHE A 522 15.46 -7.46 -19.71
N SER A 523 14.38 -7.36 -20.50
CA SER A 523 14.39 -7.75 -21.91
C SER A 523 15.33 -6.92 -22.79
N LYS A 524 15.80 -5.77 -22.30
CA LYS A 524 16.84 -4.96 -22.98
C LYS A 524 18.20 -5.66 -23.04
N HIS A 525 18.51 -6.53 -22.08
CA HIS A 525 19.81 -7.19 -21.93
C HIS A 525 19.71 -8.71 -22.04
N TRP A 526 18.59 -9.27 -21.59
CA TRP A 526 18.40 -10.72 -21.44
C TRP A 526 17.17 -11.21 -22.22
N PRO A 527 17.35 -12.07 -23.24
CA PRO A 527 16.25 -12.66 -24.00
C PRO A 527 15.20 -13.39 -23.13
N LEU A 528 15.59 -14.00 -22.02
CA LEU A 528 14.67 -14.62 -21.06
C LEU A 528 13.59 -13.64 -20.58
N GLY A 529 13.95 -12.36 -20.39
CA GLY A 529 12.99 -11.32 -20.00
C GLY A 529 11.96 -11.04 -21.09
N GLN A 530 12.36 -11.11 -22.37
CA GLN A 530 11.46 -10.95 -23.50
C GLN A 530 10.49 -12.14 -23.61
N SER A 531 10.99 -13.37 -23.49
CA SER A 531 10.16 -14.58 -23.49
C SER A 531 9.16 -14.58 -22.33
N ALA A 532 9.63 -14.27 -21.12
CA ALA A 532 8.77 -14.20 -19.93
C ALA A 532 7.69 -13.10 -20.05
N LEU A 533 8.03 -11.96 -20.66
CA LEU A 533 7.08 -10.88 -20.93
C LEU A 533 5.97 -11.34 -21.90
N GLN A 534 6.34 -12.03 -22.98
CA GLN A 534 5.39 -12.55 -23.97
C GLN A 534 4.44 -13.59 -23.37
N GLU A 535 4.98 -14.53 -22.59
CA GLU A 535 4.16 -15.54 -21.90
C GLU A 535 3.22 -14.91 -20.87
N LEU A 536 3.71 -13.95 -20.07
CA LEU A 536 2.86 -13.25 -19.10
C LEU A 536 1.73 -12.48 -19.79
N GLN A 537 2.03 -11.78 -20.89
CA GLN A 537 1.03 -11.05 -21.67
C GLN A 537 0.00 -12.00 -22.31
N LYS A 538 0.44 -13.16 -22.80
CA LYS A 538 -0.44 -14.20 -23.36
C LYS A 538 -1.41 -14.72 -22.30
N VAL A 539 -0.90 -15.21 -21.18
CA VAL A 539 -1.73 -15.76 -20.07
C VAL A 539 -2.66 -14.69 -19.51
N ALA A 540 -2.18 -13.46 -19.31
CA ALA A 540 -3.03 -12.35 -18.88
C ALA A 540 -4.15 -12.06 -19.89
N SER A 541 -3.84 -12.06 -21.19
CA SER A 541 -4.85 -11.79 -22.22
C SER A 541 -5.94 -12.86 -22.29
N GLU A 542 -5.60 -14.13 -22.05
CA GLU A 542 -6.56 -15.24 -22.03
C GLU A 542 -7.48 -15.15 -20.80
N VAL A 543 -6.91 -14.93 -19.61
CA VAL A 543 -7.68 -14.77 -18.37
C VAL A 543 -8.60 -13.55 -18.43
N LEU A 544 -8.17 -12.47 -19.10
CA LEU A 544 -8.95 -11.24 -19.25
C LEU A 544 -10.03 -11.33 -20.36
N LYS A 545 -9.78 -12.04 -21.46
CA LYS A 545 -10.78 -12.23 -22.54
C LYS A 545 -11.98 -13.07 -22.09
N VAL A 546 -11.77 -14.06 -21.22
CA VAL A 546 -12.87 -14.85 -20.63
C VAL A 546 -13.87 -13.97 -19.88
N GLN A 547 -13.46 -12.78 -19.42
CA GLN A 547 -14.32 -11.82 -18.71
C GLN A 547 -15.18 -10.96 -19.66
N THR A 548 -14.76 -10.74 -20.92
CA THR A 548 -15.50 -9.88 -21.86
C THR A 548 -16.72 -10.60 -22.46
N THR A 549 -16.70 -11.93 -22.54
CA THR A 549 -17.77 -12.73 -23.16
C THR A 549 -18.99 -12.93 -22.24
N THR A 550 -18.94 -12.51 -20.97
CA THR A 550 -20.04 -12.72 -19.99
C THR A 550 -21.02 -11.54 -19.89
N GLN A 551 -20.85 -10.48 -20.68
CA GLN A 551 -21.82 -9.38 -20.81
C GLN A 551 -22.25 -9.23 -22.28
N THR A 552 -23.33 -9.91 -22.67
CA THR A 552 -24.08 -9.60 -23.88
C THR A 552 -25.46 -9.07 -23.49
N LEU A 553 -25.83 -7.91 -24.05
CA LEU A 553 -27.19 -7.43 -24.39
C LEU A 553 -27.08 -6.01 -25.00
N PRO A 554 -28.01 -5.58 -25.86
CA PRO A 554 -28.11 -5.85 -27.29
C PRO A 554 -27.69 -4.65 -28.16
N GLU A 555 -27.45 -4.91 -29.44
CA GLU A 555 -27.32 -3.91 -30.51
C GLU A 555 -28.57 -3.03 -30.61
N ASP A 556 -28.39 -1.70 -30.69
CA ASP A 556 -29.22 -0.82 -31.52
C ASP A 556 -28.54 0.55 -31.73
N ASP A 557 -28.31 0.85 -33.02
CA ASP A 557 -28.31 2.13 -33.73
C ASP A 557 -27.66 3.40 -33.13
N GLY A 558 -26.43 3.64 -33.60
CA GLY A 558 -26.15 4.78 -34.46
C GLY A 558 -26.40 6.20 -33.92
N TRP A 559 -25.40 6.77 -33.23
CA TRP A 559 -25.04 8.18 -33.38
C TRP A 559 -23.53 8.34 -33.30
N THR A 560 -22.91 8.61 -34.44
CA THR A 560 -21.53 9.07 -34.55
C THR A 560 -21.43 10.48 -34.00
N CYS A 561 -20.70 10.65 -32.89
CA CYS A 561 -20.15 11.95 -32.51
C CYS A 561 -18.66 11.74 -32.19
N ASN A 562 -17.81 12.08 -33.16
CA ASN A 562 -16.37 12.23 -32.94
C ASN A 562 -16.16 13.31 -31.88
N ILE A 563 -15.91 12.91 -30.64
CA ILE A 563 -15.25 13.72 -29.64
C ILE A 563 -13.86 13.13 -29.48
N ASP A 564 -12.89 13.89 -29.96
CA ASP A 564 -11.47 13.58 -29.92
C ASP A 564 -10.97 13.55 -28.45
N PHE A 565 -10.81 12.36 -27.90
CA PHE A 565 -10.39 12.13 -26.51
C PHE A 565 -8.86 12.07 -26.33
N GLU A 566 -8.07 12.20 -27.39
CA GLU A 566 -6.61 12.14 -27.31
C GLU A 566 -5.99 13.35 -26.58
N GLY A 567 -6.67 14.50 -26.57
CA GLY A 567 -6.18 15.73 -25.91
C GLY A 567 -6.22 15.70 -24.37
N VAL A 568 -7.06 14.86 -23.76
CA VAL A 568 -7.27 14.85 -22.29
C VAL A 568 -6.49 13.73 -21.60
N GLN A 569 -6.19 12.64 -22.32
CA GLN A 569 -5.45 11.49 -21.79
C GLN A 569 -3.93 11.72 -21.76
N GLY A 570 -3.40 12.53 -22.70
CA GLY A 570 -1.99 12.93 -22.74
C GLY A 570 -1.55 13.84 -21.57
N LEU A 571 -2.45 14.65 -21.02
CA LEU A 571 -2.17 15.56 -19.90
C LEU A 571 -2.18 14.88 -18.52
N LEU A 572 -2.81 13.71 -18.39
CA LEU A 572 -2.92 12.97 -17.12
C LEU A 572 -1.83 11.92 -16.93
N HIS A 573 -1.33 11.30 -18.02
CA HIS A 573 -0.27 10.29 -17.92
C HIS A 573 1.13 10.88 -17.79
N VAL A 574 1.44 11.99 -18.47
CA VAL A 574 2.76 12.66 -18.39
C VAL A 574 2.98 13.35 -17.03
N ASN A 575 1.91 13.76 -16.35
CA ASN A 575 2.00 14.38 -15.03
C ASN A 575 2.20 13.38 -13.88
N ARG A 576 1.90 12.08 -14.03
CA ARG A 576 1.98 11.14 -12.89
C ARG A 576 3.43 10.77 -12.55
N ASP A 577 4.25 10.53 -13.56
CA ASP A 577 5.66 10.17 -13.38
C ASP A 577 6.52 11.37 -12.96
N MET A 578 6.21 12.57 -13.49
CA MET A 578 6.82 13.83 -13.03
C MET A 578 6.35 14.20 -11.62
N ALA A 579 5.08 14.01 -11.28
CA ALA A 579 4.56 14.28 -9.93
C ALA A 579 5.15 13.32 -8.88
N GLU A 580 5.45 12.06 -9.21
CA GLU A 580 6.06 11.11 -8.26
C GLU A 580 7.56 11.37 -8.01
N ALA A 581 8.31 11.80 -9.04
CA ALA A 581 9.69 12.27 -8.89
C ALA A 581 9.77 13.61 -8.16
N GLN A 582 8.87 14.54 -8.50
CA GLN A 582 8.73 15.84 -7.83
C GLN A 582 8.27 15.64 -6.38
N HIS A 583 7.40 14.69 -6.07
CA HIS A 583 6.92 14.38 -4.71
C HIS A 583 8.03 13.89 -3.78
N GLY A 584 8.90 12.97 -4.23
CA GLY A 584 10.06 12.54 -3.44
C GLY A 584 11.02 13.70 -3.14
N SER A 585 11.22 14.59 -4.10
CA SER A 585 12.04 15.80 -3.92
C SER A 585 11.38 16.82 -2.97
N LEU A 586 10.06 16.99 -3.05
CA LEU A 586 9.27 17.91 -2.24
C LEU A 586 9.13 17.44 -0.79
N LEU A 587 8.94 16.14 -0.54
CA LEU A 587 8.97 15.56 0.81
C LEU A 587 10.34 15.72 1.46
N ARG A 588 11.44 15.50 0.72
CA ARG A 588 12.79 15.75 1.23
C ARG A 588 13.02 17.24 1.52
N ARG A 589 12.44 18.15 0.73
CA ARG A 589 12.49 19.61 0.97
C ARG A 589 11.66 20.02 2.20
N SER A 590 10.41 19.55 2.32
CA SER A 590 9.56 19.86 3.48
C SER A 590 10.14 19.29 4.77
N SER A 591 10.71 18.08 4.73
CA SER A 591 11.35 17.43 5.88
C SER A 591 12.64 18.14 6.30
N ARG A 592 13.44 18.62 5.34
CA ARG A 592 14.65 19.43 5.62
C ARG A 592 14.28 20.79 6.21
N LEU A 593 13.33 21.49 5.60
CA LEU A 593 12.84 22.76 6.12
C LEU A 593 12.20 22.58 7.50
N HIS A 594 11.44 21.51 7.73
CA HIS A 594 10.91 21.15 9.04
C HIS A 594 12.03 21.04 10.08
N ARG A 595 13.11 20.32 9.74
CA ARG A 595 14.29 20.18 10.60
C ARG A 595 14.98 21.53 10.86
N THR A 596 15.21 22.34 9.83
CA THR A 596 15.79 23.69 9.97
C THR A 596 14.93 24.60 10.85
N LEU A 597 13.60 24.58 10.65
CA LEU A 597 12.65 25.38 11.43
C LEU A 597 12.49 24.88 12.86
N GLN A 598 12.66 23.59 13.14
CA GLN A 598 12.71 23.05 14.50
C GLN A 598 14.03 23.38 15.21
N LEU A 599 15.16 23.34 14.50
CA LEU A 599 16.48 23.64 15.05
C LEU A 599 16.70 25.13 15.32
N SER A 600 15.87 26.01 14.73
CA SER A 600 15.97 27.47 14.87
C SER A 600 15.55 28.03 16.24
N GLY A 601 15.13 27.20 17.20
CA GLY A 601 14.77 27.63 18.56
C GLY A 601 13.32 28.11 18.73
N ASP A 602 13.00 28.54 19.96
CA ASP A 602 11.68 28.77 20.58
C ASP A 602 10.53 29.30 19.70
N PRO A 603 9.25 29.01 20.05
CA PRO A 603 8.07 29.52 19.36
C PRO A 603 8.11 31.05 19.18
N ASP A 604 8.02 31.52 17.94
CA ASP A 604 7.95 32.95 17.61
C ASP A 604 6.53 33.34 17.16
N GLN A 605 6.37 34.55 16.64
CA GLN A 605 5.07 35.05 16.17
C GLN A 605 4.53 34.29 14.95
N TRP A 606 5.37 33.57 14.20
CA TRP A 606 5.05 32.98 12.90
C TRP A 606 5.25 31.46 12.85
N ARG A 607 5.93 30.90 13.84
CA ARG A 607 6.37 29.50 13.93
C ARG A 607 5.96 28.88 15.26
N ASN A 608 5.38 27.68 15.17
CA ASN A 608 5.14 26.76 16.28
C ASN A 608 5.19 25.33 15.71
N ARG A 609 5.44 24.33 16.56
CA ARG A 609 5.41 22.89 16.25
C ARG A 609 4.17 22.47 15.45
N ASP A 610 3.02 23.10 15.69
CA ASP A 610 1.75 22.78 15.03
C ASP A 610 1.56 23.46 13.66
N LEU A 611 2.37 24.47 13.33
CA LEU A 611 2.29 25.25 12.10
C LEU A 611 3.32 24.88 11.05
N ILE A 612 4.52 24.49 11.48
CA ILE A 612 5.59 24.07 10.57
C ILE A 612 5.14 22.90 9.68
N PRO A 613 5.71 22.74 8.46
CA PRO A 613 5.30 21.67 7.56
C PRO A 613 5.42 20.31 8.25
N LEU A 614 4.46 19.41 8.02
CA LEU A 614 4.48 18.12 8.73
C LEU A 614 5.64 17.23 8.26
N PRO A 615 6.31 16.54 9.20
CA PRO A 615 7.32 15.55 8.88
C PRO A 615 6.70 14.25 8.37
N ALA A 616 7.50 13.44 7.66
CA ALA A 616 7.03 12.25 6.95
C ALA A 616 6.38 11.18 7.87
N ASP A 617 6.80 11.10 9.14
CA ASP A 617 6.23 10.20 10.16
C ASP A 617 4.80 10.58 10.57
N ARG A 618 4.41 11.85 10.41
CA ARG A 618 3.07 12.36 10.72
C ARG A 618 2.15 12.43 9.49
N THR A 619 2.69 12.29 8.28
CA THR A 619 1.92 12.24 7.03
C THR A 619 1.46 10.81 6.72
N THR A 620 0.57 10.26 7.54
CA THR A 620 0.17 8.83 7.45
C THR A 620 -1.20 8.58 6.84
N TRP A 621 -1.93 9.63 6.41
CA TRP A 621 -3.32 9.47 5.97
C TRP A 621 -3.40 8.94 4.54
N SER A 622 -4.16 7.86 4.39
CA SER A 622 -4.50 7.21 3.13
C SER A 622 -5.85 7.70 2.60
N SER A 623 -6.21 7.30 1.36
CA SER A 623 -7.51 7.61 0.78
C SER A 623 -8.68 7.12 1.64
N TRP A 624 -8.51 6.01 2.37
CA TRP A 624 -9.52 5.54 3.32
C TRP A 624 -9.73 6.51 4.47
N ASP A 625 -8.67 7.08 5.02
CA ASP A 625 -8.80 7.99 6.16
C ASP A 625 -9.52 9.28 5.76
N PHE A 626 -9.29 9.76 4.52
CA PHE A 626 -10.05 10.88 3.95
C PHE A 626 -11.51 10.54 3.62
N LEU A 627 -11.79 9.28 3.26
CA LEU A 627 -13.17 8.81 3.12
C LEU A 627 -13.88 8.94 4.47
N TYR A 628 -13.30 8.37 5.53
CA TYR A 628 -13.91 8.38 6.85
C TYR A 628 -13.98 9.78 7.48
N LEU A 629 -13.06 10.69 7.16
CA LEU A 629 -13.16 12.10 7.57
C LEU A 629 -14.50 12.70 7.13
N TRP A 630 -14.75 12.72 5.81
CA TRP A 630 -15.97 13.34 5.28
C TRP A 630 -17.22 12.49 5.49
N SER A 631 -17.10 11.16 5.57
CA SER A 631 -18.23 10.32 5.99
C SER A 631 -18.62 10.60 7.44
N THR A 632 -17.68 10.93 8.33
CA THR A 632 -17.98 11.40 9.70
C THR A 632 -18.67 12.76 9.68
N VAL A 633 -18.47 13.59 8.66
CA VAL A 633 -19.20 14.85 8.48
C VAL A 633 -20.63 14.59 7.98
N PHE A 634 -20.78 13.76 6.95
CA PHE A 634 -22.10 13.53 6.33
C PHE A 634 -23.00 12.61 7.14
N PHE A 635 -22.45 11.61 7.85
CA PHE A 635 -23.22 10.66 8.67
C PHE A 635 -23.51 11.23 10.05
N THR A 636 -24.17 12.39 10.09
CA THR A 636 -24.47 13.13 11.32
C THR A 636 -25.84 13.78 11.27
N THR A 637 -26.30 14.22 12.43
CA THR A 637 -27.48 15.07 12.57
C THR A 637 -27.37 16.34 11.70
N PHE A 638 -26.18 16.91 11.55
CA PHE A 638 -25.97 18.08 10.69
C PHE A 638 -26.22 17.77 9.20
N GLY A 639 -25.73 16.62 8.73
CA GLY A 639 -26.01 16.14 7.36
C GLY A 639 -27.50 15.99 7.09
N TRP A 640 -28.29 15.61 8.11
CA TRP A 640 -29.75 15.58 8.04
C TRP A 640 -30.36 16.99 8.05
N GLN A 641 -29.93 17.86 8.97
CA GLN A 641 -30.48 19.21 9.15
C GLN A 641 -30.34 20.06 7.89
N ILE A 642 -29.17 20.06 7.23
CA ILE A 642 -28.91 20.91 6.05
C ILE A 642 -29.96 20.67 4.96
N THR A 643 -30.20 19.42 4.57
CA THR A 643 -31.13 19.13 3.47
C THR A 643 -32.58 19.08 3.91
N SER A 644 -32.87 18.63 5.12
CA SER A 644 -34.25 18.62 5.65
C SER A 644 -34.79 20.03 5.89
N SER A 645 -33.93 21.00 6.18
CA SER A 645 -34.32 22.41 6.29
C SER A 645 -34.78 23.03 4.96
N LEU A 646 -34.50 22.40 3.82
CA LEU A 646 -35.04 22.83 2.53
C LEU A 646 -36.56 22.62 2.42
N LEU A 647 -37.09 21.61 3.11
CA LEU A 647 -38.53 21.39 3.22
C LEU A 647 -39.20 22.55 3.95
N SER A 648 -38.50 23.12 4.95
CA SER A 648 -38.94 24.33 5.66
C SER A 648 -38.96 25.58 4.79
N LEU A 649 -38.11 25.65 3.74
CA LEU A 649 -38.11 26.72 2.75
C LEU A 649 -39.25 26.61 1.72
N GLY A 650 -40.06 25.55 1.78
CA GLY A 650 -41.15 25.29 0.83
C GLY A 650 -40.73 24.53 -0.43
N LEU A 651 -39.52 23.93 -0.45
CA LEU A 651 -39.13 22.99 -1.52
C LEU A 651 -39.76 21.62 -1.25
N ASN A 652 -40.19 20.95 -2.30
CA ASN A 652 -40.65 19.56 -2.17
C ASN A 652 -39.47 18.57 -2.08
N VAL A 653 -39.78 17.30 -1.81
CA VAL A 653 -38.79 16.23 -1.62
C VAL A 653 -37.82 16.09 -2.80
N TRP A 654 -38.32 15.97 -4.04
CA TRP A 654 -37.46 15.81 -5.21
C TRP A 654 -36.62 17.04 -5.52
N GLN A 655 -37.18 18.23 -5.37
CA GLN A 655 -36.45 19.49 -5.55
C GLN A 655 -35.29 19.59 -4.55
N SER A 656 -35.52 19.18 -3.30
CA SER A 656 -34.50 19.15 -2.25
C SER A 656 -33.40 18.12 -2.53
N ILE A 657 -33.78 16.92 -3.03
CA ILE A 657 -32.82 15.89 -3.47
C ILE A 657 -31.95 16.42 -4.62
N LEU A 658 -32.58 17.05 -5.62
CA LEU A 658 -31.86 17.60 -6.76
C LEU A 658 -30.90 18.73 -6.35
N CYS A 659 -31.34 19.64 -5.46
CA CYS A 659 -30.46 20.66 -4.87
C CYS A 659 -29.23 20.02 -4.22
N ASN A 660 -29.41 18.96 -3.41
CA ASN A 660 -28.30 18.28 -2.76
C ASN A 660 -27.33 17.66 -3.77
N ILE A 661 -27.83 16.87 -4.73
CA ILE A 661 -26.98 16.17 -5.70
C ILE A 661 -26.11 17.15 -6.48
N ILE A 662 -26.71 18.18 -7.08
CA ILE A 662 -25.97 19.19 -7.87
C ILE A 662 -24.92 19.89 -6.99
N THR A 663 -25.30 20.23 -5.76
CA THR A 663 -24.38 20.88 -4.82
C THR A 663 -23.18 20.01 -4.47
N LYS A 664 -23.36 18.70 -4.28
CA LYS A 664 -22.26 17.79 -3.93
C LYS A 664 -21.21 17.68 -5.04
N PHE A 665 -21.61 17.74 -6.31
CA PHE A 665 -20.65 17.82 -7.42
C PHE A 665 -19.79 19.09 -7.33
N LEU A 666 -20.41 20.25 -7.10
CA LEU A 666 -19.67 21.51 -7.00
C LEU A 666 -18.79 21.57 -5.75
N GLN A 667 -19.29 21.10 -4.60
CA GLN A 667 -18.49 21.02 -3.36
C GLN A 667 -17.26 20.13 -3.55
N THR A 668 -17.37 19.03 -4.29
CA THR A 668 -16.25 18.13 -4.60
C THR A 668 -15.14 18.87 -5.38
N ALA A 669 -15.50 19.69 -6.37
CA ALA A 669 -14.53 20.46 -7.12
C ALA A 669 -13.79 21.48 -6.23
N VAL A 670 -14.53 22.23 -5.41
CA VAL A 670 -13.95 23.25 -4.53
C VAL A 670 -13.07 22.62 -3.45
N VAL A 671 -13.51 21.54 -2.80
CA VAL A 671 -12.72 20.89 -1.73
C VAL A 671 -11.41 20.30 -2.27
N PHE A 672 -11.40 19.78 -3.51
CA PHE A 672 -10.16 19.32 -4.14
C PHE A 672 -9.19 20.47 -4.38
N CYS A 673 -9.68 21.60 -4.88
CA CYS A 673 -8.85 22.77 -5.16
C CYS A 673 -8.25 23.35 -3.88
N VAL A 674 -9.08 23.57 -2.84
CA VAL A 674 -8.64 24.17 -1.57
C VAL A 674 -7.75 23.21 -0.77
N GLY A 675 -7.98 21.91 -0.85
CA GLY A 675 -7.15 20.90 -0.17
C GLY A 675 -5.83 20.59 -0.84
N TRP A 676 -5.63 20.94 -2.12
CA TRP A 676 -4.44 20.56 -2.87
C TRP A 676 -3.13 21.11 -2.28
N PRO A 677 -3.04 22.38 -1.86
CA PRO A 677 -1.82 22.93 -1.25
C PRO A 677 -1.39 22.15 0.01
N GLY A 678 -2.35 21.76 0.86
CA GLY A 678 -2.04 20.96 2.05
C GLY A 678 -1.49 19.58 1.68
N GLY A 679 -2.09 18.89 0.70
CA GLY A 679 -1.65 17.56 0.28
C GLY A 679 -0.30 17.51 -0.46
N VAL A 680 0.15 18.63 -1.04
CA VAL A 680 1.44 18.74 -1.75
C VAL A 680 2.54 19.31 -0.86
N TRP A 681 2.24 20.37 -0.12
CA TRP A 681 3.23 21.16 0.61
C TRP A 681 3.22 20.91 2.13
N HIS A 682 2.27 20.10 2.62
CA HIS A 682 2.11 19.75 4.03
C HIS A 682 1.92 20.94 4.98
N ILE A 683 1.33 22.03 4.48
CA ILE A 683 0.98 23.24 5.23
C ILE A 683 -0.53 23.34 5.48
N GLY A 684 -0.91 23.91 6.63
CA GLY A 684 -2.30 24.16 6.98
C GLY A 684 -2.88 25.43 6.36
N PHE A 685 -4.17 25.69 6.61
CA PHE A 685 -4.91 26.85 6.12
C PHE A 685 -4.30 28.18 6.54
N THR A 686 -3.87 28.28 7.79
CA THR A 686 -3.27 29.50 8.37
C THR A 686 -2.01 29.92 7.61
N VAL A 687 -1.13 28.96 7.33
CA VAL A 687 0.11 29.17 6.58
C VAL A 687 -0.18 29.39 5.10
N ASN A 688 -1.11 28.63 4.51
CA ASN A 688 -1.52 28.81 3.12
C ASN A 688 -2.08 30.23 2.88
N SER A 689 -2.82 30.78 3.85
CA SER A 689 -3.37 32.14 3.77
C SER A 689 -2.29 33.23 3.69
N ARG A 690 -1.09 33.00 4.23
CA ARG A 690 0.07 33.92 4.10
C ARG A 690 0.52 34.08 2.66
N SER A 691 0.43 33.00 1.87
CA SER A 691 0.83 33.03 0.46
C SER A 691 -0.08 33.92 -0.40
N VAL A 692 -1.34 34.10 0.02
CA VAL A 692 -2.38 34.79 -0.75
C VAL A 692 -2.58 36.23 -0.25
N PHE A 693 -2.78 36.43 1.06
CA PHE A 693 -3.14 37.73 1.64
C PHE A 693 -1.93 38.50 2.18
N GLY A 694 -0.77 37.86 2.28
CA GLY A 694 0.43 38.40 2.90
C GLY A 694 0.59 37.99 4.36
N MET A 695 1.78 38.22 4.91
CA MET A 695 2.12 37.82 6.28
C MET A 695 1.13 38.40 7.30
N TRP A 696 0.95 39.72 7.32
CA TRP A 696 -0.01 40.40 8.21
C TRP A 696 -1.45 40.28 7.71
N GLY A 697 -1.66 40.34 6.39
CA GLY A 697 -2.98 40.21 5.79
C GLY A 697 -3.66 38.85 6.06
N SER A 698 -2.88 37.78 6.25
CA SER A 698 -3.40 36.44 6.54
C SER A 698 -4.22 36.33 7.83
N TYR A 699 -4.07 37.27 8.76
CA TYR A 699 -4.87 37.25 9.98
C TYR A 699 -6.36 37.49 9.71
N VAL A 700 -6.72 38.21 8.65
CA VAL A 700 -8.14 38.46 8.31
C VAL A 700 -8.89 37.15 8.01
N PRO A 701 -8.47 36.30 7.05
CA PRO A 701 -9.14 35.03 6.81
C PRO A 701 -9.08 34.07 8.00
N VAL A 702 -7.99 34.10 8.79
CA VAL A 702 -7.86 33.25 9.98
C VAL A 702 -8.84 33.67 11.08
N ILE A 703 -8.96 34.96 11.39
CA ILE A 703 -9.91 35.48 12.38
C ILE A 703 -11.34 35.21 11.94
N LEU A 704 -11.65 35.44 10.65
CA LEU A 704 -12.96 35.13 10.10
C LEU A 704 -13.31 33.65 10.31
N ARG A 705 -12.37 32.75 10.05
CA ARG A 705 -12.59 31.31 10.25
C ARG A 705 -12.75 30.95 11.73
N ILE A 706 -11.94 31.49 12.63
CA ILE A 706 -12.08 31.30 14.08
C ILE A 706 -13.49 31.65 14.54
N PHE A 707 -13.99 32.81 14.10
CA PHE A 707 -15.34 33.27 14.46
C PHE A 707 -16.41 32.28 14.01
N LEU A 708 -16.30 31.75 12.79
CA LEU A 708 -17.23 30.74 12.27
C LEU A 708 -17.11 29.41 13.01
N CYS A 709 -15.90 28.97 13.36
CA CYS A 709 -15.69 27.78 14.16
C CYS A 709 -16.30 27.91 15.56
N ILE A 710 -16.24 29.10 16.20
CA ILE A 710 -16.87 29.38 17.50
C ILE A 710 -18.40 29.23 17.39
N ILE A 711 -19.02 29.84 16.37
CA ILE A 711 -20.47 29.75 16.15
C ILE A 711 -20.87 28.29 15.93
N TRP A 712 -20.21 27.60 15.00
CA TRP A 712 -20.55 26.22 14.69
C TRP A 712 -20.33 25.28 15.86
N TYR A 713 -19.28 25.52 16.65
CA TYR A 713 -19.06 24.73 17.86
C TYR A 713 -20.24 24.82 18.82
N GLY A 714 -20.75 26.04 19.05
CA GLY A 714 -21.91 26.29 19.89
C GLY A 714 -23.18 25.63 19.34
N VAL A 715 -23.47 25.82 18.04
CA VAL A 715 -24.65 25.27 17.34
C VAL A 715 -24.69 23.74 17.43
N GLN A 716 -23.56 23.09 17.16
CA GLN A 716 -23.45 21.63 17.28
C GLN A 716 -23.53 21.18 18.74
N ALA A 717 -22.89 21.91 19.67
CA ALA A 717 -22.98 21.60 21.09
C ALA A 717 -24.42 21.69 21.63
N PHE A 718 -25.20 22.67 21.17
CA PHE A 718 -26.61 22.78 21.54
C PHE A 718 -27.45 21.63 21.00
N THR A 719 -27.27 21.26 19.72
CA THR A 719 -27.96 20.10 19.13
C THR A 719 -27.60 18.81 19.87
N GLY A 720 -26.32 18.63 20.22
CA GLY A 720 -25.87 17.53 21.08
C GLY A 720 -26.52 17.56 22.46
N GLY A 721 -26.66 18.75 23.05
CA GLY A 721 -27.36 18.97 24.31
C GLY A 721 -28.83 18.57 24.29
N GLN A 722 -29.54 18.86 23.19
CA GLN A 722 -30.92 18.42 22.99
C GLN A 722 -31.02 16.88 22.99
N LEU A 723 -30.09 16.19 22.35
CA LEU A 723 -30.05 14.72 22.34
C LEU A 723 -29.70 14.14 23.70
N VAL A 724 -28.78 14.76 24.45
CA VAL A 724 -28.48 14.36 25.85
C VAL A 724 -29.72 14.55 26.74
N ALA A 725 -30.48 15.63 26.56
CA ALA A 725 -31.74 15.83 27.28
C ALA A 725 -32.77 14.72 26.98
N ILE A 726 -32.83 14.24 25.73
CA ILE A 726 -33.67 13.09 25.35
C ILE A 726 -33.18 11.81 26.02
N ILE A 727 -31.87 11.54 26.01
CA ILE A 727 -31.27 10.39 26.71
C ILE A 727 -31.67 10.41 28.18
N LEU A 728 -31.50 11.53 28.88
CA LEU A 728 -31.87 11.65 30.28
C LEU A 728 -33.38 11.46 30.50
N SER A 729 -34.22 11.99 29.59
CA SER A 729 -35.67 11.82 29.64
C SER A 729 -36.09 10.35 29.46
N THR A 730 -35.36 9.56 28.68
CA THR A 730 -35.67 8.13 28.51
C THR A 730 -35.33 7.29 29.74
N ILE A 731 -34.30 7.66 30.50
CA ILE A 731 -33.86 6.96 31.71
C ILE A 731 -34.66 7.41 32.93
N PHE A 732 -34.76 8.72 33.15
CA PHE A 732 -35.30 9.32 34.36
C PHE A 732 -36.66 9.97 34.10
N SER A 733 -37.73 9.35 34.61
CA SER A 733 -39.08 9.88 34.47
C SER A 733 -39.27 11.25 35.11
N GLY A 734 -38.61 11.51 36.25
CA GLY A 734 -38.65 12.84 36.88
C GLY A 734 -38.01 13.93 36.01
N TYR A 735 -37.00 13.59 35.21
CA TYR A 735 -36.38 14.52 34.27
C TYR A 735 -37.31 14.82 33.09
N HIS A 736 -38.00 13.81 32.55
CA HIS A 736 -38.95 14.00 31.44
C HIS A 736 -40.14 14.91 31.82
N HIS A 737 -40.59 14.89 33.08
CA HIS A 737 -41.73 15.70 33.55
C HIS A 737 -41.30 17.00 34.27
N MET A 738 -40.02 17.35 34.24
CA MET A 738 -39.52 18.60 34.83
C MET A 738 -40.20 19.82 34.19
N GLU A 739 -40.65 20.76 35.01
CA GLU A 739 -41.23 22.02 34.56
C GLU A 739 -40.15 22.94 33.98
N ASN A 740 -40.50 23.72 32.96
CA ASN A 740 -39.60 24.69 32.37
C ASN A 740 -39.53 25.95 33.26
N THR A 741 -38.33 26.25 33.76
CA THR A 741 -38.06 27.43 34.60
C THR A 741 -37.55 28.64 33.80
N LEU A 742 -37.27 28.47 32.50
CA LEU A 742 -36.77 29.51 31.62
C LEU A 742 -37.91 30.20 30.85
N PRO A 743 -37.82 31.53 30.60
CA PRO A 743 -38.79 32.24 29.76
C PRO A 743 -38.84 31.69 28.33
N GLU A 744 -40.02 31.67 27.71
CA GLU A 744 -40.20 31.19 26.32
C GLU A 744 -39.34 31.97 25.30
N SER A 745 -39.07 33.25 25.55
CA SER A 745 -38.19 34.09 24.73
C SER A 745 -36.73 33.60 24.65
N THR A 746 -36.35 32.65 25.51
CA THR A 746 -35.01 32.06 25.51
C THR A 746 -34.84 31.05 24.37
N HIS A 747 -35.93 30.57 23.75
CA HIS A 747 -35.92 29.53 22.71
C HIS A 747 -35.19 28.23 23.14
N MET A 748 -35.23 27.93 24.44
CA MET A 748 -34.62 26.75 25.05
C MET A 748 -35.36 26.41 26.34
N THR A 749 -35.54 25.11 26.63
CA THR A 749 -36.12 24.63 27.89
C THR A 749 -35.05 24.31 28.94
N THR A 750 -35.41 24.30 30.23
CA THR A 750 -34.50 23.91 31.32
C THR A 750 -33.85 22.54 31.09
N LYS A 751 -34.61 21.57 30.54
CA LYS A 751 -34.08 20.24 30.19
C LYS A 751 -33.01 20.31 29.10
N GLN A 752 -33.22 21.12 28.07
CA GLN A 752 -32.24 21.29 26.99
C GLN A 752 -30.97 21.99 27.49
N PHE A 753 -31.11 22.95 28.41
CA PHE A 753 -29.96 23.63 29.03
C PHE A 753 -29.10 22.66 29.85
N VAL A 754 -29.71 21.83 30.70
CA VAL A 754 -28.98 20.81 31.48
C VAL A 754 -28.27 19.83 30.54
N GLY A 755 -28.95 19.35 29.50
CA GLY A 755 -28.34 18.50 28.47
C GLY A 755 -27.16 19.16 27.75
N TYR A 756 -27.28 20.45 27.43
CA TYR A 756 -26.22 21.26 26.82
C TYR A 756 -24.98 21.38 27.72
N VAL A 757 -25.16 21.65 29.01
CA VAL A 757 -24.02 21.71 29.96
C VAL A 757 -23.30 20.38 30.04
N ILE A 758 -24.05 19.27 30.15
CA ILE A 758 -23.47 17.92 30.20
C ILE A 758 -22.72 17.59 28.91
N PHE A 759 -23.31 17.88 27.74
CA PHE A 759 -22.67 17.65 26.45
C PHE A 759 -21.34 18.40 26.34
N ASN A 760 -21.29 19.68 26.73
CA ASN A 760 -20.06 20.46 26.69
C ASN A 760 -18.99 19.83 27.58
N ILE A 761 -19.31 19.48 28.83
CA ILE A 761 -18.34 18.85 29.75
C ILE A 761 -17.76 17.55 29.16
N ILE A 762 -18.60 16.68 28.60
CA ILE A 762 -18.15 15.42 27.98
C ILE A 762 -17.28 15.69 26.75
N SER A 763 -17.66 16.66 25.92
CA SER A 763 -16.96 16.98 24.68
C SER A 763 -15.52 17.48 24.90
N LEU A 764 -15.22 18.10 26.04
CA LEU A 764 -13.87 18.56 26.40
C LEU A 764 -12.85 17.40 26.42
N ALA A 765 -13.26 16.20 26.84
CA ALA A 765 -12.37 15.04 26.89
C ALA A 765 -11.84 14.63 25.51
N LEU A 766 -12.67 14.80 24.46
CA LEU A 766 -12.28 14.42 23.10
C LEU A 766 -11.34 15.44 22.44
N LEU A 767 -11.42 16.71 22.82
CA LEU A 767 -10.51 17.76 22.35
C LEU A 767 -9.06 17.54 22.81
N TRP A 768 -8.83 16.66 23.78
CA TRP A 768 -7.49 16.27 24.22
C TRP A 768 -6.76 15.40 23.19
N VAL A 769 -7.48 14.66 22.36
CA VAL A 769 -6.90 13.69 21.42
C VAL A 769 -6.19 14.43 20.29
N PRO A 770 -4.90 14.14 20.03
CA PRO A 770 -4.16 14.82 18.98
C PRO A 770 -4.69 14.47 17.57
N PRO A 771 -4.66 15.42 16.62
CA PRO A 771 -5.29 15.26 15.30
C PRO A 771 -4.78 14.05 14.50
N ASP A 772 -3.49 13.73 14.60
CA ASP A 772 -2.85 12.61 13.90
C ASP A 772 -3.39 11.23 14.33
N LYS A 773 -3.96 11.11 15.53
CA LYS A 773 -4.50 9.85 16.08
C LYS A 773 -6.00 9.66 15.82
N LEU A 774 -6.68 10.65 15.24
CA LEU A 774 -8.13 10.63 15.08
C LEU A 774 -8.63 9.65 13.99
N LYS A 775 -7.75 9.14 13.13
CA LYS A 775 -8.10 8.22 12.02
C LYS A 775 -8.81 6.91 12.42
N LYS A 776 -8.51 6.37 13.61
CA LYS A 776 -9.17 5.14 14.12
C LYS A 776 -10.58 5.43 14.67
N PRO A 777 -10.77 6.43 15.54
CA PRO A 777 -12.10 6.89 15.96
C PRO A 777 -13.06 7.16 14.78
N PHE A 778 -12.60 7.78 13.70
CA PHE A 778 -13.46 8.11 12.55
C PHE A 778 -14.10 6.88 11.92
N LYS A 779 -13.32 5.80 11.76
CA LYS A 779 -13.80 4.54 11.17
C LYS A 779 -14.93 3.93 11.99
N LEU A 780 -14.74 3.88 13.30
CA LEU A 780 -15.72 3.31 14.23
C LEU A 780 -17.00 4.15 14.25
N ILE A 781 -16.86 5.47 14.44
CA ILE A 781 -17.99 6.37 14.65
C ILE A 781 -18.81 6.51 13.36
N ALA A 782 -18.19 6.71 12.20
CA ALA A 782 -18.90 6.80 10.93
C ALA A 782 -19.72 5.52 10.63
N SER A 783 -19.16 4.35 10.93
CA SER A 783 -19.84 3.06 10.70
C SER A 783 -21.07 2.90 11.59
N ILE A 784 -20.96 3.24 12.88
CA ILE A 784 -22.08 3.18 13.83
C ILE A 784 -23.19 4.16 13.43
N ASN A 785 -22.82 5.40 13.09
CA ASN A 785 -23.80 6.45 12.81
C ASN A 785 -24.58 6.21 11.52
N LEU A 786 -23.96 5.60 10.51
CA LEU A 786 -24.68 5.18 9.31
C LEU A 786 -25.83 4.24 9.66
N LEU A 787 -25.61 3.25 10.53
CA LEU A 787 -26.64 2.31 10.96
C LEU A 787 -27.74 3.00 11.78
N VAL A 788 -27.38 3.93 12.66
CA VAL A 788 -28.33 4.69 13.48
C VAL A 788 -29.24 5.55 12.60
N ILE A 789 -28.67 6.32 11.67
CA ILE A 789 -29.45 7.18 10.77
C ILE A 789 -30.31 6.37 9.81
N LEU A 790 -29.77 5.28 9.26
CA LEU A 790 -30.53 4.36 8.41
C LEU A 790 -31.71 3.75 9.18
N GLY A 791 -31.48 3.30 10.41
CA GLY A 791 -32.52 2.78 11.29
C GLY A 791 -33.59 3.81 11.61
N LEU A 792 -33.19 5.05 11.93
CA LEU A 792 -34.13 6.16 12.17
C LEU A 792 -34.98 6.46 10.93
N ALA A 793 -34.35 6.60 9.76
CA ALA A 793 -35.07 6.89 8.52
C ALA A 793 -36.05 5.78 8.14
N ILE A 794 -35.63 4.51 8.19
CA ILE A 794 -36.51 3.36 7.93
C ILE A 794 -37.66 3.32 8.93
N GLY A 795 -37.38 3.55 10.22
CA GLY A 795 -38.40 3.58 11.27
C GLY A 795 -39.47 4.64 11.03
N LEU A 796 -39.08 5.86 10.63
CA LEU A 796 -40.01 6.93 10.30
C LEU A 796 -40.84 6.62 9.06
N ILE A 797 -40.21 6.11 7.99
CA ILE A 797 -40.90 5.76 6.74
C ILE A 797 -41.91 4.62 6.97
N ALA A 798 -41.53 3.60 7.74
CA ALA A 798 -42.41 2.49 8.11
C ALA A 798 -43.58 2.97 8.98
N GLY A 799 -43.32 3.84 9.97
CA GLY A 799 -44.34 4.44 10.82
C GLY A 799 -45.37 5.27 10.03
N ALA A 800 -44.91 5.97 9.00
CA ALA A 800 -45.77 6.74 8.09
C ALA A 800 -46.58 5.86 7.09
N ARG A 801 -46.42 4.53 7.15
CA ARG A 801 -47.02 3.52 6.24
C ARG A 801 -46.67 3.73 4.76
N GLY A 802 -45.48 4.25 4.50
CA GLY A 802 -45.03 4.61 3.15
C GLY A 802 -45.76 5.83 2.55
N GLY A 803 -45.16 6.43 1.54
CA GLY A 803 -45.72 7.54 0.77
C GLY A 803 -45.08 7.60 -0.61
N SER A 804 -45.84 8.00 -1.63
CA SER A 804 -45.28 8.29 -2.94
C SER A 804 -44.45 9.57 -2.86
N LEU A 805 -43.41 9.68 -3.70
CA LEU A 805 -42.58 10.88 -3.83
C LEU A 805 -43.38 12.18 -4.06
N GLY A 806 -44.63 12.09 -4.54
CA GLY A 806 -45.54 13.22 -4.74
C GLY A 806 -46.57 13.46 -3.63
N THR A 807 -46.78 12.51 -2.69
CA THR A 807 -47.75 12.66 -1.57
C THR A 807 -47.15 13.27 -0.31
N LEU A 808 -45.83 13.48 -0.28
CA LEU A 808 -45.08 14.09 0.81
C LEU A 808 -44.81 15.58 0.53
N GLN A 809 -45.84 16.35 0.16
CA GLN A 809 -45.75 17.80 0.01
C GLN A 809 -46.03 18.47 1.36
N THR A 810 -45.05 19.19 1.90
CA THR A 810 -45.12 19.87 3.21
C THR A 810 -45.25 21.39 3.06
N SER A 811 -46.18 21.85 2.22
CA SER A 811 -46.77 23.22 2.23
C SER A 811 -46.38 24.21 1.10
N GLN A 812 -47.39 25.05 0.81
CA GLN A 812 -47.60 26.17 -0.14
C GLN A 812 -46.65 26.41 -1.33
N ARG A 813 -47.24 26.42 -2.53
CA ARG A 813 -46.64 26.87 -3.80
C ARG A 813 -46.10 28.29 -3.61
N THR A 814 -44.77 28.45 -3.55
CA THR A 814 -44.13 29.76 -3.51
C THR A 814 -44.22 30.40 -4.90
N ASP A 815 -44.61 31.67 -4.96
CA ASP A 815 -44.81 32.42 -6.22
C ASP A 815 -43.53 32.55 -7.07
N ASN A 816 -42.35 32.21 -6.52
CA ASN A 816 -41.07 32.28 -7.21
C ASN A 816 -40.16 31.07 -6.97
N LEU A 817 -40.65 29.88 -7.34
CA LEU A 817 -39.97 28.59 -7.18
C LEU A 817 -38.50 28.57 -7.64
N GLY A 818 -38.16 29.29 -8.73
CA GLY A 818 -36.79 29.35 -9.25
C GLY A 818 -35.81 29.97 -8.27
N TRP A 819 -36.19 31.08 -7.62
CA TRP A 819 -35.35 31.72 -6.61
C TRP A 819 -35.30 30.92 -5.31
N THR A 820 -36.39 30.25 -4.93
CA THR A 820 -36.40 29.31 -3.80
C THR A 820 -35.44 28.15 -4.04
N PHE A 821 -35.36 27.63 -5.27
CA PHE A 821 -34.41 26.59 -5.65
C PHE A 821 -32.96 27.09 -5.58
N ILE A 822 -32.68 28.30 -6.08
CA ILE A 822 -31.34 28.93 -5.97
C ILE A 822 -30.97 29.11 -4.50
N HIS A 823 -31.89 29.58 -3.67
CA HIS A 823 -31.66 29.73 -2.23
C HIS A 823 -31.37 28.37 -1.58
N GLY A 824 -32.16 27.34 -1.89
CA GLY A 824 -31.93 25.99 -1.37
C GLY A 824 -30.57 25.41 -1.79
N PHE A 825 -30.17 25.60 -3.05
CA PHE A 825 -28.83 25.26 -3.51
C PHE A 825 -27.75 26.01 -2.71
N ALA A 826 -27.89 27.32 -2.57
CA ALA A 826 -26.93 28.18 -1.87
C ALA A 826 -26.76 27.80 -0.40
N VAL A 827 -27.85 27.42 0.27
CA VAL A 827 -27.86 26.88 1.64
C VAL A 827 -27.05 25.59 1.74
N VAL A 828 -27.32 24.61 0.88
CA VAL A 828 -26.56 23.33 0.91
C VAL A 828 -25.09 23.55 0.54
N PHE A 829 -24.82 24.47 -0.39
CA PHE A 829 -23.46 24.78 -0.83
C PHE A 829 -22.67 25.41 0.31
N SER A 830 -23.29 26.36 1.01
CA SER A 830 -22.72 27.09 2.15
C SER A 830 -22.64 26.28 3.43
N GLY A 831 -23.46 25.24 3.58
CA GLY A 831 -23.49 24.38 4.77
C GLY A 831 -22.14 23.77 5.14
N ASN A 832 -21.27 23.47 4.16
CA ASN A 832 -19.93 22.92 4.42
C ASN A 832 -18.79 23.92 4.15
N ALA A 833 -19.10 25.21 3.96
CA ALA A 833 -18.11 26.20 3.55
C ALA A 833 -16.95 26.36 4.55
N VAL A 834 -17.25 26.29 5.85
CA VAL A 834 -16.25 26.46 6.92
C VAL A 834 -15.21 25.34 6.89
N GLY A 835 -15.66 24.08 6.89
CA GLY A 835 -14.77 22.92 6.81
C GLY A 835 -13.98 22.87 5.49
N MET A 836 -14.63 23.21 4.37
CA MET A 836 -14.01 23.27 3.05
C MET A 836 -12.90 24.33 2.96
N ALA A 837 -13.11 25.53 3.51
CA ALA A 837 -12.13 26.61 3.47
C ALA A 837 -10.81 26.21 4.14
N SER A 838 -10.88 25.40 5.20
CA SER A 838 -9.72 24.90 5.94
C SER A 838 -9.25 23.51 5.57
N HIS A 839 -9.71 22.96 4.46
CA HIS A 839 -9.42 21.55 4.16
C HIS A 839 -7.92 21.24 4.06
N SER A 840 -7.08 22.24 3.78
CA SER A 840 -5.61 22.14 3.87
C SER A 840 -5.09 21.69 5.25
N ASP A 841 -5.82 21.97 6.34
CA ASP A 841 -5.47 21.55 7.71
C ASP A 841 -5.51 20.04 7.90
N PHE A 842 -6.39 19.36 7.16
CA PHE A 842 -6.50 17.90 7.17
C PHE A 842 -5.76 17.26 6.00
N SER A 843 -5.75 17.88 4.82
CA SER A 843 -5.05 17.33 3.66
C SER A 843 -3.52 17.33 3.84
N ARG A 844 -2.96 18.19 4.71
CA ARG A 844 -1.53 18.13 5.08
C ARG A 844 -1.07 16.81 5.70
N PHE A 845 -1.99 16.01 6.25
CA PHE A 845 -1.66 14.67 6.76
C PHE A 845 -1.58 13.60 5.67
N ALA A 846 -1.87 13.94 4.41
CA ALA A 846 -1.84 12.99 3.29
C ALA A 846 -0.46 12.36 3.12
N ARG A 847 -0.41 11.03 2.98
CA ARG A 847 0.85 10.30 2.76
C ARG A 847 1.52 10.58 1.42
N ARG A 848 0.75 11.07 0.45
CA ARG A 848 1.20 11.48 -0.87
C ARG A 848 0.21 12.49 -1.47
N PRO A 849 0.66 13.40 -2.36
CA PRO A 849 -0.18 14.21 -3.20
C PRO A 849 -1.25 13.36 -3.88
N GLY A 850 -2.49 13.81 -3.80
CA GLY A 850 -3.62 13.13 -4.40
C GLY A 850 -4.15 11.94 -3.59
N ALA A 851 -3.54 11.54 -2.46
CA ALA A 851 -4.10 10.52 -1.57
C ALA A 851 -5.52 10.89 -1.11
N GLN A 852 -5.80 12.19 -1.00
CA GLN A 852 -7.08 12.72 -0.56
C GLN A 852 -8.20 12.59 -1.61
N VAL A 853 -7.87 12.46 -2.90
CA VAL A 853 -8.83 12.57 -4.03
C VAL A 853 -9.85 11.43 -4.03
N LYS A 854 -9.41 10.17 -4.10
CA LYS A 854 -10.33 9.01 -4.24
C LYS A 854 -11.30 8.90 -3.06
N GLY A 855 -10.78 9.08 -1.85
CA GLY A 855 -11.58 9.01 -0.63
C GLY A 855 -12.63 10.11 -0.55
N GLN A 856 -12.24 11.35 -0.86
CA GLN A 856 -13.15 12.49 -0.84
C GLN A 856 -14.19 12.45 -1.95
N LEU A 857 -13.80 12.00 -3.15
CA LEU A 857 -14.74 11.80 -4.26
C LEU A 857 -15.89 10.88 -3.82
N PHE A 858 -15.54 9.75 -3.22
CA PHE A 858 -16.51 8.79 -2.71
C PHE A 858 -17.35 9.41 -1.59
N SER A 859 -16.74 10.08 -0.61
CA SER A 859 -17.49 10.63 0.52
C SER A 859 -18.43 11.75 0.12
N PHE A 860 -18.06 12.68 -0.74
CA PHE A 860 -18.98 13.74 -1.17
C PHE A 860 -20.10 13.22 -2.06
N LEU A 861 -19.79 12.38 -3.04
CA LEU A 861 -20.78 11.93 -4.03
C LEU A 861 -21.66 10.79 -3.51
N ILE A 862 -21.16 9.92 -2.64
CA ILE A 862 -21.92 8.80 -2.09
C ILE A 862 -22.38 9.12 -0.67
N SER A 863 -21.45 9.28 0.29
CA SER A 863 -21.83 9.53 1.69
C SER A 863 -22.63 10.84 1.85
N GLY A 864 -22.25 11.88 1.12
CA GLY A 864 -22.89 13.19 1.10
C GLY A 864 -24.23 13.23 0.36
N ASN A 865 -24.67 12.12 -0.24
CA ASN A 865 -26.02 11.98 -0.78
C ASN A 865 -26.86 11.01 0.05
N VAL A 866 -26.31 9.87 0.50
CA VAL A 866 -27.09 8.83 1.21
C VAL A 866 -27.81 9.39 2.45
N VAL A 867 -27.08 9.97 3.40
CA VAL A 867 -27.70 10.45 4.65
C VAL A 867 -28.59 11.68 4.44
N PRO A 868 -28.17 12.70 3.67
CA PRO A 868 -29.03 13.85 3.43
C PRO A 868 -30.36 13.50 2.72
N ILE A 869 -30.35 12.51 1.81
CA ILE A 869 -31.56 11.99 1.18
C ILE A 869 -32.43 11.21 2.19
N LEU A 870 -31.82 10.36 3.01
CA LEU A 870 -32.53 9.69 4.11
C LEU A 870 -33.16 10.70 5.07
N GLY A 871 -32.50 11.84 5.29
CA GLY A 871 -33.01 12.91 6.13
C GLY A 871 -34.23 13.61 5.54
N ILE A 872 -34.21 13.91 4.24
CA ILE A 872 -35.37 14.46 3.53
C ILE A 872 -36.57 13.48 3.66
N PHE A 873 -36.36 12.20 3.38
CA PHE A 873 -37.44 11.20 3.48
C PHE A 873 -37.94 11.01 4.91
N GLY A 874 -37.02 10.94 5.89
CA GLY A 874 -37.38 10.79 7.29
C GLY A 874 -38.16 11.98 7.82
N THR A 875 -37.74 13.21 7.48
CA THR A 875 -38.44 14.44 7.87
C THR A 875 -39.82 14.52 7.22
N ALA A 876 -39.93 14.18 5.94
CA ALA A 876 -41.20 14.17 5.24
C ALA A 876 -42.17 13.11 5.80
N ALA A 877 -41.65 11.92 6.16
CA ALA A 877 -42.42 10.88 6.84
C ALA A 877 -42.87 11.34 8.24
N ALA A 878 -41.99 12.00 9.00
CA ALA A 878 -42.34 12.60 10.28
C ALA A 878 -43.42 13.67 10.13
N ALA A 879 -43.34 14.51 9.10
CA ALA A 879 -44.34 15.54 8.83
C ALA A 879 -45.73 14.94 8.56
N LYS A 880 -45.78 13.85 7.78
CA LYS A 880 -47.03 13.10 7.54
C LYS A 880 -47.64 12.53 8.84
N MET A 881 -46.82 12.19 9.82
CA MET A 881 -47.27 11.60 11.09
C MET A 881 -47.66 12.64 12.13
N TYR A 882 -46.90 13.74 12.23
CA TYR A 882 -46.95 14.65 13.38
C TYR A 882 -47.48 16.05 13.04
N GLY A 883 -47.36 16.51 11.78
CA GLY A 883 -47.82 17.85 11.36
C GLY A 883 -46.80 18.60 10.52
N ASP A 884 -46.98 19.93 10.40
CA ASP A 884 -46.14 20.78 9.55
C ASP A 884 -44.67 20.84 10.02
N VAL A 885 -43.74 20.85 9.07
CA VAL A 885 -42.29 20.82 9.34
C VAL A 885 -41.81 22.11 10.02
N ASN A 886 -42.40 23.26 9.68
CA ASN A 886 -42.01 24.56 10.22
C ASN A 886 -42.54 24.77 11.63
N GLU A 887 -43.80 24.42 11.88
CA GLU A 887 -44.43 24.59 13.19
C GLU A 887 -43.76 23.73 14.26
N LEU A 888 -43.42 22.48 13.93
CA LEU A 888 -42.83 21.52 14.87
C LEU A 888 -41.30 21.41 14.78
N GLY A 889 -40.68 22.14 13.84
CA GLY A 889 -39.23 22.11 13.62
C GLY A 889 -38.69 20.71 13.30
N LEU A 890 -39.46 19.89 12.57
CA LEU A 890 -39.14 18.47 12.32
C LEU A 890 -37.90 18.26 11.44
N TRP A 891 -37.40 19.32 10.80
CA TRP A 891 -36.12 19.32 10.10
C TRP A 891 -34.93 19.04 11.03
N ASN A 892 -35.10 19.28 12.34
CA ASN A 892 -34.12 19.00 13.38
C ASN A 892 -34.43 17.63 14.05
N PRO A 893 -33.59 16.59 13.89
CA PRO A 893 -33.88 15.24 14.41
C PRO A 893 -34.18 15.11 15.92
N PRO A 894 -33.58 15.88 16.85
CA PRO A 894 -33.98 15.91 18.25
C PRO A 894 -35.47 16.21 18.44
N ASN A 895 -36.07 17.08 17.64
CA ASN A 895 -37.50 17.39 17.75
C ASN A 895 -38.37 16.17 17.37
N ILE A 896 -37.94 15.37 16.39
CA ILE A 896 -38.63 14.12 16.01
C ILE A 896 -38.62 13.13 17.19
N LEU A 897 -37.47 12.98 17.86
CA LEU A 897 -37.34 12.10 19.02
C LEU A 897 -38.15 12.61 20.21
N GLN A 898 -38.24 13.93 20.38
CA GLN A 898 -39.11 14.54 21.39
C GLN A 898 -40.59 14.17 21.14
N MET A 899 -41.05 14.20 19.88
CA MET A 899 -42.41 13.74 19.52
C MET A 899 -42.67 12.27 19.86
N TRP A 900 -41.65 11.41 19.81
CA TRP A 900 -41.81 10.00 20.22
C TRP A 900 -42.01 9.88 21.72
N LEU A 901 -41.27 10.68 22.51
CA LEU A 901 -41.45 10.72 23.95
C LEU A 901 -42.81 11.31 24.31
N ASP A 902 -43.16 12.47 23.77
CA ASP A 902 -44.40 13.17 24.13
C ASP A 902 -45.66 12.34 23.79
N ASN A 903 -45.65 11.61 22.67
CA ASN A 903 -46.80 10.81 22.23
C ASN A 903 -46.83 9.38 22.80
N GLN A 904 -45.67 8.77 23.08
CA GLN A 904 -45.57 7.34 23.42
C GLN A 904 -44.64 7.05 24.60
N TYR A 905 -44.51 7.98 25.56
CA TYR A 905 -43.65 7.79 26.73
C TYR A 905 -43.94 6.50 27.50
N HIS A 906 -45.20 6.11 27.65
CA HIS A 906 -45.56 4.90 28.40
C HIS A 906 -45.19 3.59 27.68
N ASN A 907 -44.82 3.63 26.40
CA ASN A 907 -44.38 2.45 25.65
C ASN A 907 -42.87 2.21 25.86
N PRO A 908 -42.47 1.12 26.57
CA PRO A 908 -41.06 0.86 26.85
C PRO A 908 -40.22 0.62 25.59
N ALA A 909 -40.82 0.08 24.52
CA ALA A 909 -40.11 -0.14 23.25
C ALA A 909 -39.75 1.18 22.57
N MET A 910 -40.66 2.17 22.60
CA MET A 910 -40.40 3.50 22.03
C MET A 910 -39.40 4.29 22.87
N ARG A 911 -39.46 4.18 24.20
CA ARG A 911 -38.44 4.78 25.07
C ARG A 911 -37.05 4.19 24.81
N ALA A 912 -36.96 2.88 24.65
CA ALA A 912 -35.70 2.22 24.31
C ALA A 912 -35.19 2.65 22.91
N ALA A 913 -36.07 2.71 21.92
CA ALA A 913 -35.72 3.19 20.58
C ALA A 913 -35.20 4.64 20.61
N ALA A 914 -35.90 5.53 21.33
CA ALA A 914 -35.48 6.92 21.50
C ALA A 914 -34.10 7.03 22.18
N PHE A 915 -33.81 6.20 23.19
CA PHE A 915 -32.50 6.14 23.84
C PHE A 915 -31.39 5.76 22.86
N PHE A 916 -31.53 4.64 22.13
CA PHE A 916 -30.47 4.17 21.24
C PHE A 916 -30.22 5.11 20.06
N VAL A 917 -31.29 5.68 19.49
CA VAL A 917 -31.15 6.67 18.43
C VAL A 917 -30.51 7.95 18.97
N ALA A 918 -30.97 8.49 20.10
CA ALA A 918 -30.40 9.69 20.70
C ALA A 918 -28.92 9.49 21.08
N PHE A 919 -28.56 8.33 21.62
CA PHE A 919 -27.17 7.99 21.94
C PHE A 919 -26.28 7.96 20.69
N GLY A 920 -26.73 7.28 19.63
CA GLY A 920 -26.02 7.24 18.35
C GLY A 920 -25.84 8.63 17.74
N LEU A 921 -26.92 9.41 17.65
CA LEU A 921 -26.87 10.78 17.13
C LEU A 921 -25.98 11.69 18.00
N THR A 922 -25.99 11.54 19.32
CA THR A 922 -25.09 12.30 20.23
C THR A 922 -23.64 11.99 19.92
N SER A 923 -23.31 10.71 19.73
CA SER A 923 -21.95 10.29 19.37
C SER A 923 -21.50 10.88 18.02
N SER A 924 -22.42 11.01 17.07
CA SER A 924 -22.17 11.61 15.75
C SER A 924 -21.83 13.10 15.83
N ILE A 925 -22.65 13.87 16.54
CA ILE A 925 -22.45 15.31 16.71
C ILE A 925 -21.18 15.56 17.50
N MET A 926 -20.93 14.78 18.55
CA MET A 926 -19.75 14.93 19.37
C MET A 926 -18.46 14.70 18.58
N ALA A 927 -18.42 13.69 17.71
CA ALA A 927 -17.28 13.46 16.83
C ALA A 927 -17.08 14.60 15.84
N MET A 928 -18.13 14.94 15.08
CA MET A 928 -18.12 16.07 14.14
C MET A 928 -17.63 17.35 14.80
N ASN A 929 -18.25 17.73 15.92
CA ASN A 929 -18.01 19.01 16.57
C ASN A 929 -16.57 19.12 17.08
N SER A 930 -16.02 18.00 17.57
CA SER A 930 -14.63 17.94 18.02
C SER A 930 -13.65 18.15 16.87
N ILE A 931 -13.94 17.64 15.67
CA ILE A 931 -13.01 17.65 14.53
C ILE A 931 -13.13 18.94 13.72
N GLU A 932 -14.31 19.20 13.17
CA GLU A 932 -14.57 20.26 12.19
C GLU A 932 -14.56 21.65 12.84
N ASN A 933 -15.00 21.77 14.09
CA ASN A 933 -15.11 23.06 14.77
C ASN A 933 -14.05 23.23 15.85
N GLY A 934 -13.93 22.24 16.75
CA GLY A 934 -13.01 22.29 17.89
C GLY A 934 -11.54 22.27 17.47
N VAL A 935 -11.08 21.12 16.97
CA VAL A 935 -9.69 20.91 16.54
C VAL A 935 -9.32 21.85 15.40
N SER A 936 -10.18 22.01 14.40
CA SER A 936 -9.97 22.91 13.26
C SER A 936 -9.76 24.36 13.71
N GLY A 937 -10.66 24.92 14.52
CA GLY A 937 -10.47 26.28 15.07
C GLY A 937 -9.31 26.37 16.07
N GLY A 938 -8.96 25.27 16.73
CA GLY A 938 -7.72 25.16 17.51
C GLY A 938 -6.47 25.32 16.64
N MET A 939 -6.46 24.78 15.41
CA MET A 939 -5.38 24.98 14.44
C MET A 939 -5.28 26.44 13.99
N ASP A 940 -6.41 27.13 13.82
CA ASP A 940 -6.41 28.57 13.53
C ASP A 940 -5.82 29.41 14.66
N ILE A 941 -6.27 29.19 15.90
CA ILE A 941 -5.81 29.97 17.04
C ILE A 941 -4.31 29.75 17.25
N ALA A 942 -3.83 28.53 17.03
CA ALA A 942 -2.40 28.22 17.02
C ALA A 942 -1.65 28.94 15.87
N GLY A 943 -2.32 29.29 14.77
CA GLY A 943 -1.79 30.13 13.69
C GLY A 943 -1.85 31.63 13.95
N LEU A 944 -2.84 32.09 14.71
CA LEU A 944 -3.06 33.48 15.07
C LEU A 944 -2.07 33.94 16.14
N TYR A 945 -1.88 33.15 17.20
CA TYR A 945 -0.95 33.42 18.30
C TYR A 945 -0.06 32.21 18.64
N PRO A 946 0.94 31.89 17.78
CA PRO A 946 1.69 30.63 17.86
C PRO A 946 2.53 30.48 19.12
N ARG A 947 2.97 31.60 19.71
CA ARG A 947 3.76 31.63 20.94
C ARG A 947 3.00 31.13 22.18
N TYR A 948 1.69 31.36 22.25
CA TYR A 948 0.89 31.10 23.46
C TYR A 948 -0.03 29.88 23.32
N PHE A 949 -0.50 29.63 22.09
CA PHE A 949 -1.49 28.60 21.80
C PHE A 949 -0.91 27.48 20.95
N ASN A 950 -1.17 26.25 21.42
CA ASN A 950 -1.12 25.03 20.61
C ASN A 950 -2.55 24.62 20.26
N ILE A 951 -2.71 23.62 19.39
CA ILE A 951 -4.04 23.18 18.91
C ILE A 951 -4.99 22.86 20.08
N ARG A 952 -4.50 22.21 21.14
CA ARG A 952 -5.31 21.83 22.30
C ARG A 952 -5.81 23.04 23.09
N ARG A 953 -4.90 23.96 23.45
CA ARG A 953 -5.25 25.19 24.18
C ARG A 953 -6.23 26.05 23.37
N GLY A 954 -6.00 26.16 22.06
CA GLY A 954 -6.90 26.85 21.15
C GLY A 954 -8.31 26.23 21.13
N SER A 955 -8.39 24.89 21.05
CA SER A 955 -9.66 24.16 21.05
C SER A 955 -10.48 24.40 22.32
N TYR A 956 -9.83 24.44 23.50
CA TYR A 956 -10.52 24.73 24.76
C TYR A 956 -11.00 26.17 24.88
N LEU A 957 -10.18 27.13 24.44
CA LEU A 957 -10.58 28.53 24.39
C LEU A 957 -11.81 28.72 23.49
N LEU A 958 -11.79 28.09 22.32
CA LEU A 958 -12.90 28.12 21.37
C LEU A 958 -14.18 27.54 21.96
N ALA A 959 -14.09 26.38 22.62
CA ALA A 959 -15.22 25.76 23.30
C ALA A 959 -15.81 26.67 24.39
N ALA A 960 -14.96 27.33 25.20
CA ALA A 960 -15.42 28.26 26.23
C ALA A 960 -16.14 29.50 25.66
N ILE A 961 -15.61 30.09 24.60
CA ILE A 961 -16.20 31.28 23.96
C ILE A 961 -17.51 30.94 23.25
N SER A 962 -17.65 29.72 22.72
CA SER A 962 -18.83 29.29 21.96
C SER A 962 -20.15 29.41 22.75
N VAL A 963 -20.09 29.35 24.07
CA VAL A 963 -21.26 29.49 24.96
C VAL A 963 -21.86 30.89 24.88
N VAL A 964 -21.02 31.92 24.70
CA VAL A 964 -21.43 33.34 24.68
C VAL A 964 -22.25 33.69 23.43
N ILE A 965 -22.13 32.90 22.36
CA ILE A 965 -22.86 33.10 21.10
C ILE A 965 -24.37 32.85 21.24
N ASN A 966 -24.82 32.21 22.33
CA ASN A 966 -26.22 31.81 22.52
C ASN A 966 -26.74 30.95 21.35
N PRO A 967 -26.12 29.78 21.09
CA PRO A 967 -26.36 28.99 19.88
C PRO A 967 -27.80 28.53 19.67
N TRP A 968 -28.60 28.45 20.73
CA TRP A 968 -30.03 28.13 20.67
C TRP A 968 -30.85 29.12 19.84
N GLN A 969 -30.41 30.39 19.74
CA GLN A 969 -31.06 31.39 18.90
C GLN A 969 -30.95 31.06 17.40
N ILE A 970 -29.86 30.40 16.99
CA ILE A 970 -29.59 30.08 15.57
C ILE A 970 -30.42 28.87 15.11
N ILE A 971 -30.66 27.90 16.00
CA ILE A 971 -31.42 26.67 15.70
C ILE A 971 -32.93 26.85 16.00
N ALA A 972 -33.34 28.00 16.53
CA ALA A 972 -34.72 28.26 16.96
C ALA A 972 -35.77 27.93 15.87
N ASN A 973 -35.47 28.22 14.59
CA ASN A 973 -36.28 27.76 13.47
C ASN A 973 -35.43 27.56 12.19
N GLY A 974 -36.01 26.87 11.20
CA GLY A 974 -35.32 26.49 9.97
C GLY A 974 -34.93 27.68 9.07
N ALA A 975 -35.70 28.77 9.09
CA ALA A 975 -35.39 29.96 8.31
C ALA A 975 -34.15 30.68 8.85
N ILE A 976 -34.06 30.89 10.18
CA ILE A 976 -32.86 31.48 10.80
C ILE A 976 -31.64 30.61 10.53
N PHE A 977 -31.79 29.29 10.67
CA PHE A 977 -30.71 28.33 10.40
C PHE A 977 -30.19 28.42 8.96
N THR A 978 -31.07 28.32 7.96
CA THR A 978 -30.71 28.37 6.53
C THR A 978 -30.14 29.71 6.11
N ASN A 979 -30.70 30.81 6.61
CA ASN A 979 -30.18 32.16 6.38
C ASN A 979 -28.77 32.35 6.95
N THR A 980 -28.52 31.80 8.15
CA THR A 980 -27.20 31.81 8.77
C THR A 980 -26.19 31.02 7.93
N LEU A 981 -26.57 29.85 7.42
CA LEU A 981 -25.74 29.06 6.49
C LEU A 981 -25.32 29.88 5.28
N ASN A 982 -26.28 30.51 4.61
CA ASN A 982 -26.02 31.28 3.40
C ASN A 982 -25.10 32.48 3.68
N SER A 983 -25.28 33.14 4.83
CA SER A 983 -24.46 34.27 5.28
C SER A 983 -22.98 33.92 5.42
N PHE A 984 -22.66 32.69 5.83
CA PHE A 984 -21.28 32.24 5.91
C PHE A 984 -20.68 31.97 4.53
N GLY A 985 -21.48 31.37 3.63
CA GLY A 985 -21.06 31.09 2.26
C GLY A 985 -20.73 32.34 1.46
N VAL A 986 -21.55 33.40 1.57
CA VAL A 986 -21.31 34.65 0.83
C VAL A 986 -19.98 35.30 1.17
N ILE A 987 -19.39 35.03 2.34
CA ILE A 987 -18.08 35.57 2.73
C ILE A 987 -16.94 34.58 2.40
N LEU A 988 -17.14 33.29 2.67
CA LEU A 988 -16.11 32.26 2.54
C LEU A 988 -15.85 31.80 1.11
N PHE A 989 -16.87 31.72 0.25
CA PHE A 989 -16.64 31.29 -1.12
C PHE A 989 -15.83 32.30 -1.95
N PRO A 990 -16.07 33.62 -1.85
CA PRO A 990 -15.16 34.62 -2.40
C PRO A 990 -13.71 34.47 -1.91
N LEU A 991 -13.54 34.17 -0.63
CA LEU A 991 -12.23 33.93 -0.03
C LEU A 991 -11.55 32.72 -0.68
N MET A 992 -12.26 31.58 -0.76
CA MET A 992 -11.76 30.37 -1.41
C MET A 992 -11.47 30.61 -2.90
N GLY A 993 -12.31 31.36 -3.62
CA GLY A 993 -12.09 31.72 -5.02
C GLY A 993 -10.78 32.48 -5.24
N THR A 994 -10.49 33.43 -4.35
CA THR A 994 -9.21 34.17 -4.33
C THR A 994 -8.02 33.23 -4.11
N MET A 995 -8.11 32.34 -3.11
CA MET A 995 -7.05 31.37 -2.80
C MET A 995 -6.81 30.36 -3.93
N VAL A 996 -7.88 29.88 -4.57
CA VAL A 996 -7.80 28.94 -5.69
C VAL A 996 -7.21 29.62 -6.92
N ALA A 997 -7.58 30.87 -7.22
CA ALA A 997 -6.97 31.65 -8.30
C ALA A 997 -5.46 31.87 -8.07
N ASP A 998 -5.08 32.26 -6.85
CA ASP A 998 -3.68 32.51 -6.51
C ASP A 998 -2.82 31.24 -6.72
N TYR A 999 -3.28 30.12 -6.19
CA TYR A 999 -2.51 28.88 -6.25
C TYR A 999 -2.44 28.28 -7.66
N TYR A 1000 -3.56 28.17 -8.38
CA TYR A 1000 -3.60 27.48 -9.67
C TYR A 1000 -3.22 28.37 -10.85
N VAL A 1001 -3.67 29.63 -10.87
CA VAL A 1001 -3.49 30.53 -12.03
C VAL A 1001 -2.24 31.40 -11.86
N VAL A 1002 -2.12 32.10 -10.73
CA VAL A 1002 -1.03 33.08 -10.51
C VAL A 1002 0.29 32.35 -10.26
N ARG A 1003 0.30 31.42 -9.30
CA ARG A 1003 1.52 30.74 -8.85
C ARG A 1003 1.77 29.38 -9.52
N LYS A 1004 0.84 28.91 -10.36
CA LYS A 1004 0.95 27.63 -11.09
C LYS A 1004 1.39 26.46 -10.21
N GLN A 1005 0.77 26.36 -9.02
CA GLN A 1005 1.01 25.35 -7.99
C GLN A 1005 2.41 25.34 -7.36
N LYS A 1006 3.18 26.43 -7.48
CA LYS A 1006 4.53 26.56 -6.92
C LYS A 1006 4.55 27.52 -5.72
N LEU A 1007 5.03 27.05 -4.57
CA LEU A 1007 5.19 27.85 -3.35
C LEU A 1007 6.65 27.76 -2.87
N LYS A 1008 7.21 28.91 -2.49
CA LYS A 1008 8.46 28.99 -1.72
C LYS A 1008 8.10 28.87 -0.24
N LEU A 1009 8.52 27.81 0.45
CA LEU A 1009 8.06 27.52 1.81
C LEU A 1009 8.85 28.31 2.86
N SER A 1010 10.13 28.53 2.64
CA SER A 1010 11.00 29.28 3.58
C SER A 1010 10.44 30.68 3.89
N ASP A 1011 9.98 31.39 2.86
CA ASP A 1011 9.48 32.76 2.98
C ASP A 1011 8.12 32.84 3.71
N LEU A 1012 7.36 31.74 3.86
CA LEU A 1012 6.09 31.72 4.63
C LEU A 1012 6.28 31.83 6.15
N TYR A 1013 7.54 31.78 6.60
CA TYR A 1013 7.93 31.87 8.00
C TYR A 1013 8.93 33.00 8.27
N ARG A 1014 9.23 33.83 7.26
CA ARG A 1014 10.06 35.04 7.38
C ARG A 1014 9.19 36.28 7.50
N ALA A 1015 9.44 37.10 8.51
CA ALA A 1015 8.59 38.22 8.90
C ALA A 1015 9.24 39.58 8.62
N ASP A 1016 9.92 39.69 7.49
CA ASP A 1016 10.60 40.89 7.05
C ASP A 1016 10.43 41.08 5.53
N ALA A 1017 10.88 42.23 5.03
CA ALA A 1017 10.74 42.61 3.62
C ALA A 1017 11.51 41.70 2.64
N SER A 1018 12.37 40.79 3.11
CA SER A 1018 13.03 39.79 2.26
C SER A 1018 12.09 38.66 1.83
N SER A 1019 10.95 38.47 2.52
CA SER A 1019 9.95 37.48 2.13
C SER A 1019 9.18 37.92 0.89
N ILE A 1020 9.04 37.03 -0.10
CA ILE A 1020 8.17 37.28 -1.26
C ILE A 1020 6.68 37.44 -0.89
N TYR A 1021 6.29 37.02 0.33
CA TYR A 1021 4.94 37.17 0.87
C TYR A 1021 4.79 38.37 1.80
N TRP A 1022 5.81 39.25 1.86
CA TRP A 1022 5.67 40.54 2.54
C TRP A 1022 4.80 41.51 1.75
N PHE A 1023 4.74 41.40 0.41
CA PHE A 1023 3.98 42.33 -0.44
C PHE A 1023 4.22 43.80 -0.08
N GLU A 1024 3.17 44.62 -0.03
CA GLU A 1024 3.22 46.03 0.39
C GLU A 1024 2.91 46.11 1.88
N GLY A 1025 3.95 46.19 2.71
CA GLY A 1025 3.80 46.35 4.17
C GLY A 1025 3.14 45.16 4.89
N GLY A 1026 3.17 43.96 4.31
CA GLY A 1026 2.54 42.75 4.83
C GLY A 1026 1.20 42.37 4.22
N PHE A 1027 0.67 43.18 3.31
CA PHE A 1027 -0.68 43.04 2.77
C PHE A 1027 -0.66 42.91 1.25
N ASN A 1028 -1.43 41.95 0.73
CA ASN A 1028 -1.70 41.83 -0.69
C ASN A 1028 -3.02 42.54 -1.04
N TRP A 1029 -2.95 43.81 -1.44
CA TRP A 1029 -4.13 44.59 -1.80
C TRP A 1029 -4.96 43.95 -2.93
N ARG A 1030 -4.34 43.17 -3.82
CA ARG A 1030 -5.00 42.46 -4.93
C ARG A 1030 -5.99 41.41 -4.40
N ALA A 1031 -5.54 40.60 -3.44
CA ALA A 1031 -6.35 39.58 -2.79
C ALA A 1031 -7.51 40.20 -1.99
N PHE A 1032 -7.25 41.28 -1.25
CA PHE A 1032 -8.31 41.99 -0.52
C PHE A 1032 -9.34 42.62 -1.45
N THR A 1033 -8.90 43.25 -2.55
CA THR A 1033 -9.80 43.85 -3.53
C THR A 1033 -10.67 42.78 -4.18
N ALA A 1034 -10.08 41.67 -4.60
CA ALA A 1034 -10.81 40.55 -5.19
C ALA A 1034 -11.84 39.95 -4.23
N TRP A 1035 -11.44 39.72 -2.97
CA TRP A 1035 -12.34 39.20 -1.94
C TRP A 1035 -13.47 40.18 -1.61
N LEU A 1036 -13.17 41.47 -1.41
CA LEU A 1036 -14.15 42.51 -1.08
C LEU A 1036 -15.19 42.68 -2.19
N VAL A 1037 -14.77 42.82 -3.45
CA VAL A 1037 -15.69 42.86 -4.61
C VAL A 1037 -16.47 41.56 -4.71
N GLY A 1038 -15.81 40.45 -4.36
CA GLY A 1038 -16.37 39.13 -4.33
C GLY A 1038 -17.45 38.89 -3.30
N PHE A 1039 -17.55 39.64 -2.20
CA PHE A 1039 -18.62 39.46 -1.20
C PHE A 1039 -19.51 40.69 -0.98
N ALA A 1040 -19.02 41.91 -1.19
CA ALA A 1040 -19.74 43.16 -0.87
C ALA A 1040 -21.13 43.26 -1.53
N PRO A 1041 -21.36 42.82 -2.79
CA PRO A 1041 -22.69 42.91 -3.42
C PRO A 1041 -23.78 42.10 -2.71
N SER A 1042 -23.41 41.10 -1.90
CA SER A 1042 -24.38 40.31 -1.11
C SER A 1042 -24.83 40.99 0.19
N ILE A 1043 -24.05 41.94 0.71
CA ILE A 1043 -24.28 42.56 2.03
C ILE A 1043 -25.63 43.29 2.12
N PRO A 1044 -26.09 44.07 1.12
CA PRO A 1044 -27.40 44.70 1.19
C PRO A 1044 -28.56 43.69 1.30
N GLY A 1045 -28.43 42.52 0.67
CA GLY A 1045 -29.42 41.45 0.78
C GLY A 1045 -29.43 40.75 2.14
N LEU A 1046 -28.32 40.82 2.90
CA LEU A 1046 -28.23 40.31 4.27
C LEU A 1046 -29.21 41.05 5.21
N ALA A 1047 -29.53 42.31 4.92
CA ALA A 1047 -30.51 43.07 5.69
C ALA A 1047 -31.91 42.42 5.66
N ALA A 1048 -32.21 41.61 4.62
CA ALA A 1048 -33.47 40.88 4.49
C ALA A 1048 -33.60 39.71 5.47
N LEU A 1049 -32.54 39.38 6.21
CA LEU A 1049 -32.56 38.36 7.24
C LEU A 1049 -33.29 38.80 8.51
N ASN A 1050 -33.41 40.11 8.75
CA ASN A 1050 -34.16 40.62 9.89
C ASN A 1050 -35.62 40.86 9.48
N PRO A 1051 -36.61 40.14 10.06
CA PRO A 1051 -38.03 40.32 9.74
C PRO A 1051 -38.55 41.75 9.99
N HIS A 1052 -37.88 42.52 10.86
CA HIS A 1052 -38.24 43.91 11.14
C HIS A 1052 -37.83 44.89 10.03
N ASN A 1053 -36.94 44.47 9.12
CA ASN A 1053 -36.52 45.31 7.99
C ASN A 1053 -37.52 45.16 6.83
N THR A 1054 -38.51 46.06 6.81
CA THR A 1054 -39.50 46.14 5.72
C THR A 1054 -39.00 47.07 4.60
N GLY A 1055 -39.34 46.75 3.34
CA GLY A 1055 -39.02 47.61 2.18
C GLY A 1055 -37.69 47.35 1.47
N ILE A 1056 -37.02 46.22 1.73
CA ILE A 1056 -35.81 45.83 1.00
C ILE A 1056 -36.17 45.41 -0.42
N PRO A 1057 -35.55 45.99 -1.47
CA PRO A 1057 -35.77 45.57 -2.85
C PRO A 1057 -35.47 44.08 -3.04
N ILE A 1058 -36.42 43.35 -3.65
CA ILE A 1058 -36.33 41.90 -3.86
C ILE A 1058 -35.05 41.47 -4.60
N GLY A 1059 -34.54 42.32 -5.50
CA GLY A 1059 -33.30 42.06 -6.24
C GLY A 1059 -32.05 41.96 -5.33
N LEU A 1060 -32.03 42.66 -4.20
CA LEU A 1060 -30.93 42.56 -3.22
C LEU A 1060 -30.98 41.20 -2.50
N THR A 1061 -32.17 40.73 -2.15
CA THR A 1061 -32.38 39.39 -1.57
C THR A 1061 -31.97 38.29 -2.54
N TYR A 1062 -32.34 38.42 -3.82
CA TYR A 1062 -31.90 37.49 -4.87
C TYR A 1062 -30.39 37.51 -5.10
N THR A 1063 -29.77 38.67 -5.00
CA THR A 1063 -28.31 38.79 -5.06
C THR A 1063 -27.68 37.99 -3.92
N PHE A 1064 -28.18 38.12 -2.68
CA PHE A 1064 -27.70 37.35 -1.53
C PHE A 1064 -27.81 35.82 -1.72
N TYR A 1065 -28.86 35.32 -2.38
CA TYR A 1065 -29.01 33.89 -2.66
C TYR A 1065 -28.02 33.38 -3.71
N LEU A 1066 -27.72 34.17 -4.74
CA LEU A 1066 -26.83 33.77 -5.83
C LEU A 1066 -25.33 33.88 -5.47
N TRP A 1067 -25.01 34.79 -4.55
CA TRP A 1067 -23.64 35.25 -4.34
C TRP A 1067 -22.64 34.22 -3.79
N PRO A 1068 -22.99 33.15 -3.05
CA PRO A 1068 -22.01 32.13 -2.68
C PRO A 1068 -21.31 31.51 -3.90
N ILE A 1069 -22.03 31.36 -5.02
CA ILE A 1069 -21.50 30.81 -6.27
C ILE A 1069 -20.85 31.93 -7.08
N ALA A 1070 -21.60 33.00 -7.36
CA ALA A 1070 -21.14 34.07 -8.22
C ALA A 1070 -19.91 34.78 -7.62
N GLY A 1071 -19.89 34.97 -6.30
CA GLY A 1071 -18.79 35.57 -5.57
C GLY A 1071 -17.49 34.75 -5.60
N PHE A 1072 -17.57 33.40 -5.64
CA PHE A 1072 -16.40 32.54 -5.87
C PHE A 1072 -15.73 32.88 -7.20
N PHE A 1073 -16.51 32.84 -8.29
CA PHE A 1073 -15.99 33.08 -9.64
C PHE A 1073 -15.58 34.53 -9.85
N ALA A 1074 -16.33 35.49 -9.30
CA ALA A 1074 -15.98 36.91 -9.35
C ALA A 1074 -14.62 37.17 -8.69
N SER A 1075 -14.40 36.64 -7.48
CA SER A 1075 -13.10 36.78 -6.79
C SER A 1075 -11.99 36.06 -7.53
N PHE A 1076 -12.26 34.86 -8.07
CA PHE A 1076 -11.29 34.08 -8.81
C PHE A 1076 -10.79 34.85 -10.04
N VAL A 1077 -11.72 35.33 -10.88
CA VAL A 1077 -11.41 36.05 -12.12
C VAL A 1077 -10.74 37.38 -11.80
N LEU A 1078 -11.25 38.13 -10.82
CA LEU A 1078 -10.70 39.43 -10.46
C LEU A 1078 -9.30 39.31 -9.86
N HIS A 1079 -9.05 38.34 -8.97
CA HIS A 1079 -7.70 38.12 -8.40
C HIS A 1079 -6.70 37.74 -9.49
N ALA A 1080 -7.08 36.83 -10.38
CA ALA A 1080 -6.25 36.44 -11.51
C ALA A 1080 -5.95 37.63 -12.43
N GLY A 1081 -6.97 38.45 -12.74
CA GLY A 1081 -6.82 39.66 -13.55
C GLY A 1081 -5.92 40.72 -12.91
N LEU A 1082 -6.11 41.01 -11.62
CA LEU A 1082 -5.29 41.98 -10.88
C LEU A 1082 -3.83 41.52 -10.78
N CYS A 1083 -3.60 40.22 -10.55
CA CYS A 1083 -2.24 39.66 -10.53
C CYS A 1083 -1.62 39.56 -11.93
N TYR A 1084 -2.41 39.49 -12.99
CA TYR A 1084 -1.90 39.55 -14.36
C TYR A 1084 -1.47 40.98 -14.73
N LEU A 1085 -2.30 41.98 -14.39
CA LEU A 1085 -2.01 43.40 -14.64
C LEU A 1085 -0.88 43.93 -13.76
N SER A 1086 -0.79 43.45 -12.52
CA SER A 1086 0.25 43.81 -11.57
C SER A 1086 0.83 42.55 -10.92
N PRO A 1087 1.85 41.92 -11.53
CA PRO A 1087 2.41 40.67 -11.04
C PRO A 1087 3.03 40.79 -9.64
N PRO A 1088 2.68 39.92 -8.68
CA PRO A 1088 3.40 39.85 -7.40
C PRO A 1088 4.86 39.39 -7.60
N ALA A 1089 5.75 39.77 -6.68
CA ALA A 1089 7.16 39.37 -6.73
C ALA A 1089 7.33 37.85 -6.52
N GLY A 1090 8.35 37.27 -7.14
CA GLY A 1090 8.75 35.87 -6.91
C GLY A 1090 7.79 34.82 -7.48
N ILE A 1091 7.01 35.13 -8.52
CA ILE A 1091 6.16 34.12 -9.20
C ILE A 1091 7.03 32.99 -9.74
N GLY A 1092 6.67 31.76 -9.38
CA GLY A 1092 7.40 30.56 -9.79
C GLY A 1092 8.64 30.24 -8.96
N ALA A 1093 9.00 31.07 -7.97
CA ALA A 1093 10.07 30.78 -7.03
C ALA A 1093 9.70 29.60 -6.13
N VAL A 1094 10.64 28.68 -5.94
CA VAL A 1094 10.56 27.52 -5.05
C VAL A 1094 11.90 27.42 -4.33
N ASP A 1095 11.93 26.89 -3.12
CA ASP A 1095 13.20 26.68 -2.40
C ASP A 1095 14.16 25.82 -3.23
N GLU A 1096 15.39 26.32 -3.44
CA GLU A 1096 16.44 25.63 -4.21
C GLU A 1096 16.97 24.39 -3.47
N PRO A 1097 17.57 23.42 -4.19
CA PRO A 1097 18.07 22.19 -3.59
C PRO A 1097 19.25 22.37 -2.61
N GLU A 1098 20.00 23.47 -2.64
CA GLU A 1098 21.22 23.66 -1.84
C GLU A 1098 21.43 25.12 -1.40
N PHE A 1099 21.60 25.31 -0.10
CA PHE A 1099 22.59 26.24 0.45
C PHE A 1099 22.95 25.74 1.86
N GLN A 1100 24.12 25.13 1.99
CA GLN A 1100 24.80 25.03 3.28
C GLN A 1100 25.09 26.47 3.70
N ASP A 1101 24.43 26.95 4.75
CA ASP A 1101 24.91 28.12 5.47
C ASP A 1101 25.95 27.61 6.48
N PRO A 1102 27.26 27.87 6.28
CA PRO A 1102 28.31 27.32 7.12
C PRO A 1102 28.16 27.74 8.59
N MET A 1103 27.48 28.87 8.85
CA MET A 1103 27.27 29.41 10.19
C MET A 1103 26.24 28.63 11.02
N TYR A 1104 25.42 27.77 10.39
CA TYR A 1104 24.42 26.95 11.08
C TYR A 1104 24.88 25.50 11.33
N SER A 1105 25.93 25.03 10.64
CA SER A 1105 26.51 23.67 10.82
C SER A 1105 27.24 23.54 12.15
N GLU A 1106 28.06 24.53 12.51
CA GLU A 1106 28.83 24.50 13.76
C GLU A 1106 27.92 24.53 14.99
N ARG A 1107 26.80 25.27 14.92
CA ARG A 1107 25.83 25.37 16.02
C ARG A 1107 24.95 24.12 16.14
N SER A 1108 24.71 23.38 15.05
CA SER A 1108 23.97 22.12 15.11
C SER A 1108 24.78 20.99 15.71
N ASP A 1109 26.09 20.98 15.49
CA ASP A 1109 27.00 19.96 16.01
C ASP A 1109 27.27 20.18 17.52
N GLU A 1110 27.40 21.43 17.96
CA GLU A 1110 27.44 21.79 19.38
C GLU A 1110 26.16 21.40 20.12
N MET A 1111 24.98 21.67 19.54
CA MET A 1111 23.69 21.37 20.18
C MET A 1111 23.35 19.87 20.17
N GLN A 1112 23.84 19.10 19.19
CA GLN A 1112 23.78 17.63 19.24
C GLN A 1112 24.66 17.07 20.35
N SER A 1113 25.86 17.61 20.54
CA SER A 1113 26.73 17.23 21.65
C SER A 1113 26.07 17.51 23.01
N GLU A 1114 25.47 18.70 23.19
CA GLU A 1114 24.77 19.04 24.44
C GLU A 1114 23.51 18.21 24.69
N THR A 1115 22.74 17.88 23.64
CA THR A 1115 21.52 17.06 23.76
C THR A 1115 21.85 15.59 24.09
N ILE A 1116 22.90 15.03 23.47
CA ILE A 1116 23.41 13.69 23.80
C ILE A 1116 23.90 13.67 25.25
N THR A 1117 24.62 14.71 25.68
CA THR A 1117 25.11 14.86 27.06
C THR A 1117 23.96 15.02 28.07
N ALA A 1118 22.85 15.67 27.70
CA ALA A 1118 21.66 15.81 28.53
C ALA A 1118 20.84 14.52 28.63
N MET A 1119 20.79 13.71 27.56
CA MET A 1119 20.12 12.40 27.59
C MET A 1119 20.91 11.37 28.40
N GLU A 1120 22.24 11.41 28.38
CA GLU A 1120 23.08 10.55 29.24
C GLU A 1120 22.95 10.91 30.73
N LYS A 1121 22.76 12.19 31.07
CA LYS A 1121 22.53 12.62 32.47
C LYS A 1121 21.10 12.41 32.97
N GLY A 1122 20.13 12.21 32.06
CA GLY A 1122 18.72 11.96 32.40
C GLY A 1122 18.37 10.51 32.72
N GLY A 1123 19.28 9.56 32.52
CA GLY A 1123 19.07 8.11 32.73
C GLY A 1123 19.07 7.63 34.19
N HIS A 1124 19.27 8.53 35.15
CA HIS A 1124 19.21 8.23 36.58
C HIS A 1124 18.33 9.25 37.32
N ARG A 1125 17.00 9.10 37.20
CA ARG A 1125 16.03 9.49 38.24
C ARG A 1125 14.65 8.91 37.98
#